data_AF-A0A928HAE0-F1
#
_entry.id   AF-A0A928HAE0-F1
#
_cell.length_a   1.000
_cell.length_b   1.000
_cell.length_c   1.000
_cell.angle_alpha   90.00
_cell.angle_beta   90.00
_cell.angle_gamma   90.00
#
_symmetry.space_group_name_H-M   'P 1'
#
loop_
_entity.id
_entity.type
_entity.pdbx_description
1 polymer ?
#
loop_
_entity_poly.entity_id
_entity_poly.type
_entity_poly.pdbx_seq_one_letter_code
_entity_poly.pdbx_strand_id
1 'polypeptide(L)'
;MIAMKRDGIKCVSVAAALLSAVTMYAKETSWTDSRANDWDWTNPANFTSGKPETGDTVVIPENMVVYATNDTARTLLNTLAYINLQGKRTSASNVGTSCILVIDVPAEGKYELGVAFHEASDTSARGIVRKTGDGELALATLGNVWKYRTDFDVQAGVLNMHNLKDVAYRIGAIGIAEGATVVGPDYTMFAAGVYGAGLLTNQATSDRFFRTIGGTASNPYMFSGKISGKMAFRTYGAQYLTGSNNVNPMCSVYSPSLKTKGVLGVPYFGNCDSESSSIGLSQNLQFLQYGGKILYLGTGETTDKGIKIYEDGGLGQAVIDGGVTGGLTINGTIDFPNKMMASLVLEGNHKVPCAFGGNVTYRNDDNNNRCSVHFVKRGSGTWRFENSTGRKNSTGFTIEEGVLQFDDIAEKGESSGLGTAYDTHTNYFGAYNPDAKVPWVFALGTSEKEGTLEYVGTNGAYSTGRTIGLAGAGRLSCESDAPLRFSGVMPIGEGAKTLTVAGSGTNENTIADIADAPAAPITLVKEGSGNWILANTNAIRGGLEVKAGRLTVRNPSGQYDWFRWTIRKTLRLYERTTQRVQASQFGFYDSNLDRINCGWTHCDNFARIAPGQAAYQSRSSYTDTSNYMNELELGELFYPVTNRNIRWSIVMPKEMKPSSPGTHLKIVMRATNGAPEVTRYDFSVRYSTSQTGFDFNPESWCLEGSRDGIHWDMLHDMPSTNATMFCHTSNNRYYAANRTSNGASNDPANPEKYNLTTTEKAPIIAGSTNKNINVMSGFSYVKVAEGAVLAADGAGLEISSLRIDSTGAGAIEGFSFARNGTLDVLGVENSGRAVLPGTYGSVSGFSNIANWSLTVDGESTRRRITVENGVIVLVNPGMRVILR
;
A
#
# COMPACT_ATOMS: atom_id res chain seq x y z
N MET A 1 13.26 -57.64 -61.17
CA MET A 1 13.78 -56.24 -61.23
C MET A 1 12.61 -55.35 -60.85
N ILE A 2 12.54 -54.67 -59.71
CA ILE A 2 13.55 -54.25 -58.72
C ILE A 2 13.16 -54.82 -57.35
N ALA A 3 14.14 -55.33 -56.61
CA ALA A 3 14.00 -55.88 -55.27
C ALA A 3 14.74 -55.00 -54.27
N MET A 4 14.11 -54.67 -53.13
CA MET A 4 14.68 -54.30 -51.82
C MET A 4 13.51 -54.12 -50.84
N LYS A 5 13.55 -54.38 -49.53
CA LYS A 5 14.29 -55.28 -48.63
C LYS A 5 13.45 -55.24 -47.33
N ARG A 6 13.40 -56.33 -46.54
CA ARG A 6 12.82 -56.37 -45.19
C ARG A 6 13.44 -55.28 -44.30
N ASP A 7 12.62 -54.61 -43.48
CA ASP A 7 12.88 -54.38 -42.06
C ASP A 7 11.59 -54.02 -41.32
N GLY A 8 11.50 -54.49 -40.06
CA GLY A 8 10.26 -54.64 -39.30
C GLY A 8 9.69 -53.37 -38.65
N ILE A 9 8.49 -53.58 -38.10
CA ILE A 9 7.81 -52.78 -37.07
C ILE A 9 7.26 -51.42 -37.53
N LYS A 10 6.07 -51.45 -38.15
CA LYS A 10 4.96 -50.48 -37.92
C LYS A 10 3.60 -51.13 -38.27
N CYS A 11 3.15 -52.13 -37.50
CA CYS A 11 1.79 -52.67 -37.61
C CYS A 11 0.79 -52.07 -36.60
N VAL A 12 1.22 -51.15 -35.72
CA VAL A 12 0.33 -50.57 -34.70
C VAL A 12 -0.49 -49.38 -35.24
N SER A 13 -0.02 -48.67 -36.28
CA SER A 13 -0.72 -47.48 -36.81
C SER A 13 -1.88 -47.78 -37.77
N VAL A 14 -1.87 -48.94 -38.44
CA VAL A 14 -2.95 -49.33 -39.36
C VAL A 14 -4.11 -49.99 -38.60
N ALA A 15 -3.84 -50.71 -37.52
CA ALA A 15 -4.89 -51.26 -36.66
C ALA A 15 -5.68 -50.17 -35.92
N ALA A 16 -5.03 -49.09 -35.47
CA ALA A 16 -5.72 -47.95 -34.87
C ALA A 16 -6.57 -47.15 -35.89
N ALA A 17 -6.07 -46.99 -37.12
CA ALA A 17 -6.81 -46.34 -38.21
C ALA A 17 -7.99 -47.21 -38.71
N LEU A 18 -7.84 -48.54 -38.74
CA LEU A 18 -8.95 -49.45 -39.02
C LEU A 18 -9.94 -49.55 -37.86
N LEU A 19 -9.52 -49.49 -36.59
CA LEU A 19 -10.46 -49.46 -35.46
C LEU A 19 -11.29 -48.17 -35.45
N SER A 20 -10.72 -47.04 -35.87
CA SER A 20 -11.47 -45.79 -36.07
C SER A 20 -12.34 -45.79 -37.34
N ALA A 21 -12.06 -46.66 -38.31
CA ALA A 21 -12.87 -46.83 -39.52
C ALA A 21 -13.99 -47.88 -39.35
N VAL A 22 -13.89 -48.79 -38.37
CA VAL A 22 -14.96 -49.75 -38.03
C VAL A 22 -16.07 -49.12 -37.17
N THR A 23 -15.93 -47.85 -36.75
CA THR A 23 -17.04 -47.00 -36.27
C THR A 23 -18.04 -46.57 -37.37
N MET A 24 -17.94 -47.13 -38.58
CA MET A 24 -18.92 -46.92 -39.65
C MET A 24 -20.22 -47.67 -39.32
N TYR A 25 -21.28 -46.87 -39.07
CA TYR A 25 -22.67 -47.24 -38.79
C TYR A 25 -23.06 -47.52 -37.33
N ALA A 26 -22.58 -46.71 -36.38
CA ALA A 26 -23.43 -46.43 -35.23
C ALA A 26 -24.70 -45.75 -35.75
N LYS A 27 -25.85 -46.40 -35.63
CA LYS A 27 -27.13 -45.80 -36.03
C LYS A 27 -27.41 -44.66 -35.05
N GLU A 28 -27.62 -43.46 -35.58
CA GLU A 28 -28.10 -42.35 -34.78
C GLU A 28 -29.62 -42.44 -34.68
N THR A 29 -30.16 -42.41 -33.46
CA THR A 29 -31.59 -42.35 -33.21
C THR A 29 -31.89 -41.28 -32.17
N SER A 30 -32.94 -40.49 -32.38
CA SER A 30 -33.32 -39.41 -31.47
C SER A 30 -34.47 -39.84 -30.59
N TRP A 31 -34.46 -39.41 -29.33
CA TRP A 31 -35.60 -39.57 -28.42
C TRP A 31 -36.79 -38.75 -28.94
N THR A 32 -37.97 -39.36 -29.04
CA THR A 32 -39.21 -38.68 -29.46
C THR A 32 -39.91 -38.06 -28.24
N ASP A 33 -40.66 -36.97 -28.42
CA ASP A 33 -41.43 -36.30 -27.34
C ASP A 33 -42.61 -37.19 -26.86
N SER A 34 -42.27 -38.25 -26.15
CA SER A 34 -43.16 -39.28 -25.65
C SER A 34 -43.20 -39.19 -24.12
N ARG A 35 -43.81 -38.10 -23.60
CA ARG A 35 -43.86 -37.83 -22.15
C ARG A 35 -44.52 -38.93 -21.32
N ALA A 36 -45.31 -39.82 -21.94
CA ALA A 36 -45.98 -40.91 -21.23
C ALA A 36 -45.02 -42.04 -20.81
N ASN A 37 -43.87 -42.20 -21.48
CA ASN A 37 -42.96 -43.32 -21.30
C ASN A 37 -41.48 -42.88 -21.37
N ASP A 38 -41.15 -41.69 -20.88
CA ASP A 38 -39.81 -41.11 -20.88
C ASP A 38 -38.75 -41.89 -20.06
N TRP A 39 -39.18 -42.96 -19.39
CA TRP A 39 -38.35 -43.92 -18.64
C TRP A 39 -38.12 -45.26 -19.36
N ASP A 40 -38.88 -45.56 -20.42
CA ASP A 40 -38.84 -46.87 -21.10
C ASP A 40 -37.89 -46.87 -22.30
N TRP A 41 -36.64 -47.25 -22.04
CA TRP A 41 -35.60 -47.41 -23.06
C TRP A 41 -35.79 -48.63 -23.99
N THR A 42 -36.80 -49.47 -23.73
CA THR A 42 -37.10 -50.64 -24.55
C THR A 42 -38.20 -50.41 -25.57
N ASN A 43 -39.03 -49.37 -25.37
CA ASN A 43 -40.11 -49.04 -26.28
C ASN A 43 -39.57 -48.39 -27.57
N PRO A 44 -39.65 -49.05 -28.74
CA PRO A 44 -39.16 -48.49 -30.00
C PRO A 44 -39.88 -47.21 -30.41
N ALA A 45 -41.10 -46.93 -29.92
CA ALA A 45 -41.83 -45.70 -30.21
C ALA A 45 -41.20 -44.44 -29.58
N ASN A 46 -40.36 -44.61 -28.57
CA ASN A 46 -39.62 -43.52 -27.93
C ASN A 46 -38.43 -43.04 -28.78
N PHE A 47 -38.19 -43.63 -29.96
CA PHE A 47 -37.01 -43.39 -30.77
C PHE A 47 -37.38 -43.21 -32.25
N THR A 48 -36.79 -42.23 -32.92
CA THR A 48 -37.09 -41.91 -34.34
C THR A 48 -36.77 -43.05 -35.30
N SER A 49 -35.86 -43.94 -34.92
CA SER A 49 -35.41 -45.05 -35.76
C SER A 49 -35.61 -46.41 -35.09
N GLY A 50 -36.50 -46.52 -34.11
CA GLY A 50 -36.72 -47.73 -33.32
C GLY A 50 -35.72 -47.87 -32.16
N LYS A 51 -35.87 -48.95 -31.37
CA LYS A 51 -35.10 -49.19 -30.14
C LYS A 51 -33.57 -49.11 -30.42
N PRO A 52 -32.78 -48.43 -29.57
CA PRO A 52 -31.33 -48.41 -29.67
C PRO A 52 -30.74 -49.79 -29.44
N GLU A 53 -29.67 -50.10 -30.16
CA GLU A 53 -28.87 -51.32 -30.02
C GLU A 53 -27.43 -51.01 -29.58
N THR A 54 -26.66 -52.05 -29.24
CA THR A 54 -25.25 -51.91 -28.88
C THR A 54 -24.47 -51.19 -29.99
N GLY A 55 -23.76 -50.12 -29.63
CA GLY A 55 -22.98 -49.30 -30.56
C GLY A 55 -23.76 -48.14 -31.17
N ASP A 56 -25.05 -47.97 -30.89
CA ASP A 56 -25.84 -46.84 -31.40
C ASP A 56 -25.50 -45.51 -30.71
N THR A 57 -25.87 -44.41 -31.37
CA THR A 57 -25.85 -43.06 -30.79
C THR A 57 -27.27 -42.60 -30.50
N VAL A 58 -27.56 -42.25 -29.25
CA VAL A 58 -28.87 -41.72 -28.87
C VAL A 58 -28.81 -40.20 -28.71
N VAL A 59 -29.64 -39.47 -29.45
CA VAL A 59 -29.77 -38.01 -29.32
C VAL A 59 -30.95 -37.70 -28.41
N ILE A 60 -30.74 -36.95 -27.33
CA ILE A 60 -31.82 -36.44 -26.48
C ILE A 60 -32.06 -34.97 -26.85
N PRO A 61 -33.22 -34.62 -27.44
CA PRO A 61 -33.51 -33.26 -27.88
C PRO A 61 -33.56 -32.25 -26.73
N GLU A 62 -33.36 -30.97 -27.06
CA GLU A 62 -33.51 -29.86 -26.12
C GLU A 62 -34.86 -29.94 -25.37
N ASN A 63 -34.90 -29.49 -24.11
CA ASN A 63 -36.07 -29.52 -23.22
C ASN A 63 -36.63 -30.90 -22.82
N MET A 64 -35.98 -32.00 -23.22
CA MET A 64 -36.42 -33.32 -22.77
C MET A 64 -35.85 -33.70 -21.41
N VAL A 65 -36.65 -34.41 -20.62
CA VAL A 65 -36.18 -35.14 -19.44
C VAL A 65 -36.38 -36.62 -19.74
N VAL A 66 -35.32 -37.41 -19.66
CA VAL A 66 -35.33 -38.85 -19.93
C VAL A 66 -34.80 -39.58 -18.70
N TYR A 67 -35.44 -40.67 -18.32
CA TYR A 67 -35.12 -41.40 -17.09
C TYR A 67 -34.50 -42.77 -17.39
N ALA A 68 -33.42 -43.11 -16.70
CA ALA A 68 -32.81 -44.43 -16.69
C ALA A 68 -32.85 -44.98 -15.25
N THR A 69 -34.03 -45.47 -14.85
CA THR A 69 -34.34 -45.85 -13.45
C THR A 69 -34.24 -47.35 -13.19
N ASN A 70 -34.31 -48.20 -14.22
CA ASN A 70 -34.27 -49.66 -14.08
C ASN A 70 -32.96 -50.26 -14.64
N ASP A 71 -32.70 -51.54 -14.34
CA ASP A 71 -31.48 -52.23 -14.78
C ASP A 71 -31.40 -52.39 -16.30
N THR A 72 -32.55 -52.53 -16.97
CA THR A 72 -32.61 -52.68 -18.43
C THR A 72 -32.12 -51.42 -19.15
N ALA A 73 -32.62 -50.25 -18.74
CA ALA A 73 -32.19 -48.96 -19.26
C ALA A 73 -30.69 -48.73 -19.00
N ARG A 74 -30.25 -48.98 -17.76
CA ARG A 74 -28.85 -48.87 -17.35
C ARG A 74 -27.92 -49.82 -18.12
N THR A 75 -28.34 -51.06 -18.35
CA THR A 75 -27.57 -52.01 -19.17
C THR A 75 -27.47 -51.51 -20.61
N LEU A 76 -28.58 -51.02 -21.19
CA LEU A 76 -28.57 -50.48 -22.55
C LEU A 76 -27.63 -49.29 -22.67
N LEU A 77 -27.67 -48.32 -21.74
CA LEU A 77 -26.77 -47.16 -21.73
C LEU A 77 -25.30 -47.59 -21.88
N ASN A 78 -24.84 -48.62 -21.18
CA ASN A 78 -23.46 -49.12 -21.25
C ASN A 78 -23.08 -49.77 -22.57
N THR A 79 -24.06 -50.14 -23.38
CA THR A 79 -23.82 -50.75 -24.70
C THR A 79 -23.82 -49.71 -25.82
N LEU A 80 -24.30 -48.49 -25.58
CA LEU A 80 -24.32 -47.43 -26.59
C LEU A 80 -22.91 -46.91 -26.90
N ALA A 81 -22.71 -46.44 -28.13
CA ALA A 81 -21.48 -45.75 -28.49
C ALA A 81 -21.45 -44.34 -27.89
N TYR A 82 -22.55 -43.60 -28.01
CA TYR A 82 -22.65 -42.21 -27.55
C TYR A 82 -24.07 -41.82 -27.12
N ILE A 83 -24.14 -40.83 -26.23
CA ILE A 83 -25.36 -40.06 -25.97
C ILE A 83 -25.10 -38.60 -26.31
N ASN A 84 -25.86 -38.04 -27.24
CA ASN A 84 -25.80 -36.64 -27.62
C ASN A 84 -26.91 -35.89 -26.88
N LEU A 85 -26.53 -35.14 -25.86
CA LEU A 85 -27.46 -34.35 -25.06
C LEU A 85 -27.57 -32.94 -25.66
N GLN A 86 -28.64 -32.68 -26.41
CA GLN A 86 -28.85 -31.37 -27.01
C GLN A 86 -29.26 -30.33 -25.96
N GLY A 87 -28.64 -29.16 -26.04
CA GLY A 87 -29.01 -28.00 -25.25
C GLY A 87 -28.65 -26.73 -26.01
N LYS A 88 -29.29 -25.62 -25.65
CA LYS A 88 -28.78 -24.28 -25.96
C LYS A 88 -28.54 -23.55 -24.65
N ARG A 89 -27.28 -23.40 -24.28
CA ARG A 89 -26.87 -22.40 -23.30
C ARG A 89 -26.39 -21.18 -24.04
N THR A 90 -27.19 -20.12 -24.02
CA THR A 90 -26.66 -18.79 -24.31
C THR A 90 -25.70 -18.44 -23.17
N SER A 91 -24.49 -18.01 -23.52
CA SER A 91 -23.36 -17.82 -22.60
C SER A 91 -23.59 -16.81 -21.45
N ALA A 92 -24.75 -16.15 -21.40
CA ALA A 92 -25.03 -15.03 -20.50
C ALA A 92 -26.13 -15.30 -19.46
N SER A 93 -27.01 -16.29 -19.65
CA SER A 93 -28.08 -16.61 -18.70
C SER A 93 -28.11 -18.11 -18.48
N ASN A 94 -28.01 -18.56 -17.22
CA ASN A 94 -28.23 -19.97 -16.84
C ASN A 94 -29.66 -20.49 -17.18
N VAL A 95 -30.45 -19.71 -17.93
CA VAL A 95 -31.77 -20.01 -18.47
C VAL A 95 -31.58 -20.49 -19.90
N GLY A 96 -31.33 -21.79 -20.05
CA GLY A 96 -31.23 -22.47 -21.34
C GLY A 96 -32.12 -23.70 -21.34
N THR A 97 -32.62 -24.06 -22.51
CA THR A 97 -33.43 -25.25 -22.79
C THR A 97 -32.55 -26.51 -22.84
N SER A 98 -31.90 -26.86 -21.73
CA SER A 98 -31.06 -28.05 -21.65
C SER A 98 -31.92 -29.31 -21.51
N CYS A 99 -31.56 -30.38 -22.21
CA CYS A 99 -32.10 -31.70 -21.89
C CYS A 99 -31.47 -32.28 -20.62
N ILE A 100 -32.18 -33.20 -19.96
CA ILE A 100 -31.79 -33.82 -18.71
C ILE A 100 -31.90 -35.34 -18.85
N LEU A 101 -30.79 -36.04 -18.70
CA LEU A 101 -30.78 -37.49 -18.49
C LEU A 101 -30.72 -37.77 -17.00
N VAL A 102 -31.80 -38.30 -16.42
CA VAL A 102 -31.89 -38.70 -15.02
C VAL A 102 -31.47 -40.15 -14.88
N ILE A 103 -30.44 -40.41 -14.07
CA ILE A 103 -29.97 -41.76 -13.73
C ILE A 103 -30.23 -41.97 -12.25
N ASP A 104 -31.16 -42.88 -11.93
CA ASP A 104 -31.50 -43.23 -10.56
C ASP A 104 -30.74 -44.49 -10.14
N VAL A 105 -30.00 -44.39 -9.04
CA VAL A 105 -29.27 -45.54 -8.47
C VAL A 105 -29.78 -45.79 -7.05
N PRO A 106 -30.43 -46.95 -6.79
CA PRO A 106 -30.99 -47.25 -5.47
C PRO A 106 -29.89 -47.40 -4.41
N ALA A 107 -30.23 -47.28 -3.13
CA ALA A 107 -29.28 -47.16 -2.01
C ALA A 107 -28.15 -48.21 -1.97
N GLU A 108 -28.46 -49.47 -2.26
CA GLU A 108 -27.47 -50.57 -2.27
C GLU A 108 -26.84 -50.78 -3.67
N GLY A 109 -27.28 -50.02 -4.66
CA GLY A 109 -26.85 -50.12 -6.04
C GLY A 109 -25.52 -49.42 -6.30
N LYS A 110 -24.67 -50.08 -7.07
CA LYS A 110 -23.55 -49.45 -7.78
C LYS A 110 -23.74 -49.66 -9.26
N TYR A 111 -23.71 -48.58 -10.03
CA TYR A 111 -23.84 -48.63 -11.47
C TYR A 111 -22.68 -47.88 -12.12
N GLU A 112 -21.93 -48.58 -12.97
CA GLU A 112 -20.86 -47.99 -13.75
C GLU A 112 -21.38 -47.60 -15.13
N LEU A 113 -21.28 -46.32 -15.48
CA LEU A 113 -21.72 -45.73 -16.74
C LEU A 113 -20.57 -45.77 -17.75
N GLY A 114 -20.71 -46.63 -18.76
CA GLY A 114 -19.75 -46.90 -19.82
C GLY A 114 -20.00 -46.17 -21.14
N VAL A 115 -20.81 -45.11 -21.16
CA VAL A 115 -21.16 -44.38 -22.39
C VAL A 115 -20.60 -42.96 -22.40
N ALA A 116 -20.09 -42.54 -23.56
CA ALA A 116 -19.56 -41.20 -23.75
C ALA A 116 -20.68 -40.22 -24.08
N PHE A 117 -20.64 -39.03 -23.50
CA PHE A 117 -21.49 -37.92 -23.95
C PHE A 117 -20.79 -37.20 -25.11
N HIS A 118 -21.46 -37.05 -26.26
CA HIS A 118 -20.89 -36.46 -27.47
C HIS A 118 -21.40 -35.04 -27.69
N GLU A 119 -20.51 -34.07 -27.93
CA GLU A 119 -20.85 -32.69 -28.33
C GLU A 119 -20.97 -32.61 -29.86
N ALA A 120 -22.12 -32.16 -30.37
CA ALA A 120 -22.30 -31.84 -31.79
C ALA A 120 -21.60 -30.51 -32.13
N SER A 121 -20.27 -30.56 -32.29
CA SER A 121 -19.40 -29.56 -32.95
C SER A 121 -19.44 -28.07 -32.55
N ASP A 122 -20.31 -27.59 -31.65
CA ASP A 122 -20.38 -26.17 -31.30
C ASP A 122 -20.50 -25.92 -29.79
N THR A 123 -19.79 -24.89 -29.36
CA THR A 123 -19.47 -24.47 -27.98
C THR A 123 -20.65 -24.12 -27.06
N SER A 124 -21.89 -24.26 -27.52
CA SER A 124 -23.09 -23.73 -26.87
C SER A 124 -24.08 -24.79 -26.36
N ALA A 125 -23.88 -26.07 -26.70
CA ALA A 125 -24.79 -27.14 -26.29
C ALA A 125 -24.28 -27.93 -25.09
N ARG A 126 -24.91 -27.74 -23.92
CA ARG A 126 -24.66 -28.53 -22.71
C ARG A 126 -25.96 -29.09 -22.17
N GLY A 127 -26.18 -30.40 -22.33
CA GLY A 127 -27.21 -31.10 -21.57
C GLY A 127 -26.74 -31.44 -20.15
N ILE A 128 -27.67 -31.95 -19.35
CA ILE A 128 -27.47 -32.26 -17.94
C ILE A 128 -27.58 -33.77 -17.72
N VAL A 129 -26.64 -34.35 -17.00
CA VAL A 129 -26.79 -35.68 -16.40
C VAL A 129 -27.14 -35.50 -14.94
N ARG A 130 -28.38 -35.84 -14.57
CA ARG A 130 -28.86 -35.75 -13.21
C ARG A 130 -28.76 -37.10 -12.53
N LYS A 131 -28.02 -37.18 -11.43
CA LYS A 131 -27.91 -38.38 -10.61
C LYS A 131 -28.88 -38.29 -9.44
N THR A 132 -29.75 -39.28 -9.28
CA THR A 132 -30.70 -39.43 -8.15
C THR A 132 -30.49 -40.77 -7.42
N GLY A 133 -31.21 -40.97 -6.32
CA GLY A 133 -31.12 -42.16 -5.47
C GLY A 133 -29.85 -42.19 -4.61
N ASP A 134 -29.84 -43.03 -3.58
CA ASP A 134 -28.77 -43.03 -2.56
C ASP A 134 -27.53 -43.83 -2.95
N GLY A 135 -27.57 -44.61 -4.04
CA GLY A 135 -26.48 -45.48 -4.48
C GLY A 135 -25.31 -44.74 -5.16
N GLU A 136 -24.40 -45.51 -5.76
CA GLU A 136 -23.20 -45.01 -6.45
C GLU A 136 -23.36 -45.07 -7.98
N LEU A 137 -23.22 -43.93 -8.65
CA LEU A 137 -23.01 -43.84 -10.10
C LEU A 137 -21.52 -43.65 -10.37
N ALA A 138 -20.83 -44.66 -10.89
CA ALA A 138 -19.42 -44.57 -11.28
C ALA A 138 -19.29 -44.24 -12.79
N LEU A 139 -18.39 -43.36 -13.19
CA LEU A 139 -18.09 -43.12 -14.61
C LEU A 139 -16.93 -44.01 -15.06
N ALA A 140 -17.12 -44.81 -16.10
CA ALA A 140 -16.08 -45.69 -16.63
C ALA A 140 -15.01 -44.93 -17.43
N THR A 141 -13.80 -45.49 -17.53
CA THR A 141 -12.78 -44.97 -18.45
C THR A 141 -13.21 -45.22 -19.89
N LEU A 142 -13.43 -44.15 -20.67
CA LEU A 142 -13.67 -44.26 -22.11
C LEU A 142 -12.42 -43.85 -22.86
N GLY A 143 -11.99 -44.68 -23.80
CA GLY A 143 -10.73 -44.54 -24.54
C GLY A 143 -10.60 -43.30 -25.42
N ASN A 144 -11.52 -42.33 -25.35
CA ASN A 144 -11.45 -41.07 -26.09
C ASN A 144 -11.76 -39.85 -25.21
N VAL A 145 -10.81 -38.92 -25.19
CA VAL A 145 -10.43 -38.20 -23.97
C VAL A 145 -10.87 -36.72 -23.91
N TRP A 146 -11.81 -36.31 -24.78
CA TRP A 146 -12.11 -34.90 -25.02
C TRP A 146 -13.59 -34.48 -24.90
N LYS A 147 -14.53 -35.35 -24.49
CA LYS A 147 -15.94 -35.17 -24.89
C LYS A 147 -16.98 -34.83 -23.80
N TYR A 148 -16.64 -34.78 -22.52
CA TYR A 148 -17.65 -34.55 -21.47
C TYR A 148 -18.02 -33.08 -21.23
N ARG A 149 -18.39 -32.27 -22.23
CA ARG A 149 -18.91 -30.90 -21.96
C ARG A 149 -20.34 -30.86 -21.38
N THR A 150 -20.68 -31.88 -20.61
CA THR A 150 -21.97 -32.12 -19.99
C THR A 150 -21.97 -31.56 -18.57
N ASP A 151 -23.07 -30.92 -18.19
CA ASP A 151 -23.28 -30.50 -16.81
C ASP A 151 -23.74 -31.72 -15.98
N PHE A 152 -23.25 -31.88 -14.77
CA PHE A 152 -23.69 -32.93 -13.84
C PHE A 152 -24.48 -32.30 -12.71
N ASP A 153 -25.59 -32.93 -12.33
CA ASP A 153 -26.45 -32.47 -11.26
C ASP A 153 -26.74 -33.63 -10.29
N VAL A 154 -26.04 -33.66 -9.16
CA VAL A 154 -26.05 -34.78 -8.21
C VAL A 154 -27.00 -34.45 -7.06
N GLN A 155 -28.18 -35.05 -7.07
CA GLN A 155 -29.26 -34.75 -6.14
C GLN A 155 -29.25 -35.61 -4.87
N ALA A 156 -28.67 -36.82 -4.93
CA ALA A 156 -28.53 -37.74 -3.79
C ALA A 156 -27.34 -38.70 -4.00
N GLY A 157 -26.96 -39.47 -2.97
CA GLY A 157 -25.91 -40.51 -2.98
C GLY A 157 -24.56 -40.10 -3.57
N VAL A 158 -23.88 -41.00 -4.30
CA VAL A 158 -22.50 -40.78 -4.78
C VAL A 158 -22.41 -40.73 -6.32
N LEU A 159 -21.77 -39.71 -6.88
CA LEU A 159 -21.20 -39.71 -8.24
C LEU A 159 -19.69 -39.95 -8.13
N ASN A 160 -19.21 -41.08 -8.64
CA ASN A 160 -17.81 -41.47 -8.59
C ASN A 160 -17.12 -41.33 -9.95
N MET A 161 -16.20 -40.37 -10.05
CA MET A 161 -15.40 -40.08 -11.23
C MET A 161 -13.95 -40.59 -11.09
N HIS A 162 -13.63 -41.36 -10.06
CA HIS A 162 -12.27 -41.85 -9.77
C HIS A 162 -11.64 -42.63 -10.94
N ASN A 163 -12.44 -43.40 -11.68
CA ASN A 163 -11.97 -44.25 -12.77
C ASN A 163 -11.60 -43.49 -14.05
N LEU A 164 -11.76 -42.17 -14.11
CA LEU A 164 -11.36 -41.38 -15.29
C LEU A 164 -9.81 -41.26 -15.34
N LYS A 165 -9.17 -42.08 -16.18
CA LYS A 165 -7.71 -42.15 -16.36
C LYS A 165 -7.25 -41.47 -17.64
N ASP A 166 -6.12 -40.75 -17.52
CA ASP A 166 -5.38 -40.08 -18.59
C ASP A 166 -6.13 -38.93 -19.31
N VAL A 167 -5.42 -37.80 -19.48
CA VAL A 167 -5.82 -36.56 -20.18
C VAL A 167 -6.81 -35.65 -19.42
N ALA A 168 -6.56 -34.34 -19.51
CA ALA A 168 -7.32 -33.27 -18.89
C ALA A 168 -8.80 -33.25 -19.30
N TYR A 169 -9.68 -33.84 -18.49
CA TYR A 169 -11.13 -33.83 -18.75
C TYR A 169 -11.70 -32.43 -18.60
N ARG A 170 -12.44 -31.98 -19.61
CA ARG A 170 -13.29 -30.78 -19.53
C ARG A 170 -14.73 -31.21 -19.31
N ILE A 171 -15.20 -31.04 -18.09
CA ILE A 171 -16.57 -31.25 -17.65
C ILE A 171 -17.34 -29.92 -17.67
N GLY A 172 -18.66 -29.98 -17.86
CA GLY A 172 -19.56 -28.86 -17.60
C GLY A 172 -19.57 -28.44 -16.12
N ALA A 173 -20.63 -27.76 -15.69
CA ALA A 173 -20.83 -27.39 -14.30
C ALA A 173 -21.26 -28.62 -13.49
N ILE A 174 -20.86 -28.68 -12.22
CA ILE A 174 -21.21 -29.77 -11.31
C ILE A 174 -22.08 -29.19 -10.17
N GLY A 175 -23.36 -29.52 -10.17
CA GLY A 175 -24.28 -29.28 -9.06
C GLY A 175 -24.22 -30.43 -8.07
N ILE A 176 -24.09 -30.13 -6.78
CA ILE A 176 -24.07 -31.13 -5.71
C ILE A 176 -25.07 -30.71 -4.64
N ALA A 177 -26.20 -31.39 -4.57
CA ALA A 177 -27.21 -31.15 -3.55
C ALA A 177 -26.68 -31.50 -2.15
N GLU A 178 -27.31 -30.94 -1.12
CA GLU A 178 -27.02 -31.28 0.27
C GLU A 178 -27.19 -32.80 0.50
N GLY A 179 -26.25 -33.42 1.22
CA GLY A 179 -26.23 -34.87 1.45
C GLY A 179 -25.65 -35.70 0.28
N ALA A 180 -25.55 -35.15 -0.93
CA ALA A 180 -24.92 -35.83 -2.06
C ALA A 180 -23.38 -35.70 -2.03
N THR A 181 -22.70 -36.65 -2.69
CA THR A 181 -21.24 -36.72 -2.77
C THR A 181 -20.76 -36.85 -4.21
N VAL A 182 -19.74 -36.09 -4.56
CA VAL A 182 -18.95 -36.26 -5.79
C VAL A 182 -17.54 -36.67 -5.41
N VAL A 183 -17.10 -37.83 -5.90
CA VAL A 183 -15.71 -38.28 -5.82
C VAL A 183 -15.04 -37.96 -7.14
N GLY A 184 -14.21 -36.92 -7.18
CA GLY A 184 -13.43 -36.51 -8.33
C GLY A 184 -12.35 -37.55 -8.72
N PRO A 185 -11.78 -37.43 -9.93
CA PRO A 185 -10.75 -38.33 -10.43
C PRO A 185 -9.45 -38.22 -9.64
N ASP A 186 -8.60 -39.25 -9.78
CA ASP A 186 -7.23 -39.26 -9.26
C ASP A 186 -6.23 -38.44 -10.11
N TYR A 187 -6.75 -37.68 -11.08
CA TYR A 187 -5.99 -36.85 -12.02
C TYR A 187 -6.49 -35.41 -12.02
N THR A 188 -5.88 -34.55 -12.85
CA THR A 188 -6.33 -33.16 -12.98
C THR A 188 -7.67 -33.09 -13.73
N MET A 189 -8.67 -32.46 -13.13
CA MET A 189 -9.98 -32.24 -13.73
C MET A 189 -10.22 -30.76 -14.03
N PHE A 190 -10.87 -30.45 -15.16
CA PHE A 190 -11.38 -29.12 -15.48
C PHE A 190 -12.91 -29.17 -15.50
N ALA A 191 -13.57 -28.41 -14.65
CA ALA A 191 -15.02 -28.25 -14.64
C ALA A 191 -15.39 -26.81 -15.01
N ALA A 192 -16.56 -26.56 -15.59
CA ALA A 192 -17.02 -25.19 -15.80
C ALA A 192 -17.21 -24.46 -14.46
N GLY A 193 -17.60 -25.16 -13.41
CA GLY A 193 -17.77 -24.62 -12.07
C GLY A 193 -18.43 -25.66 -11.17
N VAL A 194 -18.50 -25.38 -9.87
CA VAL A 194 -19.18 -26.24 -8.90
C VAL A 194 -20.20 -25.41 -8.15
N TYR A 195 -21.38 -25.95 -7.90
CA TYR A 195 -22.43 -25.27 -7.14
C TYR A 195 -23.23 -26.23 -6.26
N GLY A 196 -23.95 -25.68 -5.28
CA GLY A 196 -24.72 -26.46 -4.32
C GLY A 196 -24.03 -26.62 -2.95
N ALA A 197 -24.49 -27.58 -2.16
CA ALA A 197 -24.20 -27.71 -0.73
C ALA A 197 -23.64 -29.08 -0.30
N GLY A 198 -23.43 -30.02 -1.23
CA GLY A 198 -22.95 -31.37 -0.91
C GLY A 198 -21.44 -31.50 -0.68
N LEU A 199 -20.94 -32.73 -0.76
CA LEU A 199 -19.53 -33.07 -0.57
C LEU A 199 -18.82 -33.24 -1.92
N LEU A 200 -17.72 -32.53 -2.13
CA LEU A 200 -16.76 -32.78 -3.19
C LEU A 200 -15.48 -33.35 -2.57
N THR A 201 -15.04 -34.52 -3.01
CA THR A 201 -13.83 -35.20 -2.49
C THR A 201 -13.06 -35.93 -3.58
N ASN A 202 -11.92 -36.53 -3.26
CA ASN A 202 -11.25 -37.53 -4.12
C ASN A 202 -10.72 -38.71 -3.28
N GLN A 203 -10.21 -39.74 -3.96
CA GLN A 203 -9.54 -40.89 -3.34
C GLN A 203 -8.00 -40.84 -3.53
N ALA A 204 -7.49 -39.74 -4.07
CA ALA A 204 -6.08 -39.63 -4.41
C ALA A 204 -5.17 -39.68 -3.18
N THR A 205 -4.05 -40.40 -3.33
CA THR A 205 -3.02 -40.50 -2.28
C THR A 205 -2.08 -39.30 -2.24
N SER A 206 -2.14 -38.41 -3.23
CA SER A 206 -1.38 -37.16 -3.34
C SER A 206 -2.26 -36.01 -3.84
N ASP A 207 -1.77 -34.77 -3.73
CA ASP A 207 -2.54 -33.59 -4.14
C ASP A 207 -2.81 -33.59 -5.65
N ARG A 208 -4.10 -33.57 -6.02
CA ARG A 208 -4.56 -33.54 -7.43
C ARG A 208 -5.34 -32.28 -7.74
N PHE A 209 -5.11 -31.69 -8.91
CA PHE A 209 -5.72 -30.41 -9.24
C PHE A 209 -7.19 -30.55 -9.67
N PHE A 210 -8.08 -29.83 -8.99
CA PHE A 210 -9.44 -29.56 -9.45
C PHE A 210 -9.49 -28.13 -9.97
N ARG A 211 -9.79 -27.93 -11.25
CA ARG A 211 -9.73 -26.62 -11.91
C ARG A 211 -11.13 -26.19 -12.36
N THR A 212 -11.57 -25.00 -12.01
CA THR A 212 -12.81 -24.40 -12.52
C THR A 212 -12.51 -23.37 -13.61
N ILE A 213 -13.22 -23.40 -14.73
CA ILE A 213 -12.91 -22.57 -15.91
C ILE A 213 -14.00 -21.61 -16.38
N GLY A 214 -15.23 -21.78 -15.92
CA GLY A 214 -16.39 -20.97 -16.31
C GLY A 214 -16.85 -20.02 -15.21
N GLY A 215 -17.95 -19.31 -15.49
CA GLY A 215 -18.51 -18.28 -14.62
C GLY A 215 -17.92 -16.90 -14.93
N THR A 216 -18.76 -15.88 -14.92
CA THR A 216 -18.36 -14.48 -15.03
C THR A 216 -18.44 -13.83 -13.66
N ALA A 217 -17.73 -12.72 -13.44
CA ALA A 217 -17.84 -11.97 -12.18
C ALA A 217 -19.30 -11.56 -11.86
N SER A 218 -20.15 -11.38 -12.88
CA SER A 218 -21.58 -11.09 -12.74
C SER A 218 -22.47 -12.32 -12.51
N ASN A 219 -21.98 -13.53 -12.77
CA ASN A 219 -22.71 -14.78 -12.61
C ASN A 219 -21.73 -15.90 -12.15
N PRO A 220 -21.27 -15.83 -10.88
CA PRO A 220 -20.35 -16.80 -10.33
C PRO A 220 -21.07 -18.11 -10.00
N TYR A 221 -20.33 -19.22 -10.05
CA TYR A 221 -20.82 -20.47 -9.46
C TYR A 221 -20.73 -20.40 -7.94
N MET A 222 -21.79 -20.80 -7.25
CA MET A 222 -21.93 -20.68 -5.78
C MET A 222 -21.91 -22.06 -5.12
N PHE A 223 -20.85 -22.38 -4.37
CA PHE A 223 -20.73 -23.65 -3.65
C PHE A 223 -20.61 -23.42 -2.15
N SER A 224 -21.66 -23.78 -1.40
CA SER A 224 -21.71 -23.72 0.06
C SER A 224 -21.32 -25.04 0.74
N GLY A 225 -21.10 -26.09 -0.04
CA GLY A 225 -20.79 -27.42 0.43
C GLY A 225 -19.37 -27.59 0.97
N LYS A 226 -18.99 -28.85 1.20
CA LYS A 226 -17.67 -29.22 1.72
C LYS A 226 -16.76 -29.74 0.61
N ILE A 227 -15.52 -29.26 0.60
CA ILE A 227 -14.42 -29.79 -0.22
C ILE A 227 -13.43 -30.53 0.69
N SER A 228 -13.20 -31.81 0.42
CA SER A 228 -12.28 -32.66 1.19
C SER A 228 -11.35 -33.52 0.33
N GLY A 229 -10.48 -34.31 0.97
CA GLY A 229 -9.49 -35.13 0.29
C GLY A 229 -8.29 -34.30 -0.17
N LYS A 230 -7.38 -34.95 -0.92
CA LYS A 230 -6.15 -34.33 -1.43
C LYS A 230 -6.41 -33.66 -2.78
N MET A 231 -7.29 -32.67 -2.82
CA MET A 231 -7.64 -31.94 -4.04
C MET A 231 -7.11 -30.53 -3.99
N ALA A 232 -6.22 -30.10 -4.87
CA ALA A 232 -5.83 -28.70 -4.98
C ALA A 232 -6.82 -27.93 -5.87
N PHE A 233 -7.59 -27.00 -5.30
CA PHE A 233 -8.60 -26.23 -6.03
C PHE A 233 -7.99 -25.01 -6.75
N ARG A 234 -8.29 -24.82 -8.03
CA ARG A 234 -7.87 -23.66 -8.81
C ARG A 234 -9.03 -23.06 -9.58
N THR A 235 -9.19 -21.74 -9.56
CA THR A 235 -10.21 -21.08 -10.38
C THR A 235 -9.61 -20.19 -11.47
N TYR A 236 -10.09 -20.35 -12.69
CA TYR A 236 -9.78 -19.54 -13.88
C TYR A 236 -10.95 -18.60 -14.23
N GLY A 237 -12.17 -18.97 -13.84
CA GLY A 237 -13.38 -18.15 -13.94
C GLY A 237 -13.85 -17.68 -12.56
N ALA A 238 -15.11 -17.27 -12.46
CA ALA A 238 -15.69 -16.82 -11.21
C ALA A 238 -16.35 -17.98 -10.44
N GLN A 239 -15.80 -18.29 -9.26
CA GLN A 239 -16.27 -19.34 -8.37
C GLN A 239 -16.27 -18.84 -6.93
N TYR A 240 -17.41 -18.92 -6.25
CA TYR A 240 -17.53 -18.55 -4.84
C TYR A 240 -17.66 -19.83 -4.01
N LEU A 241 -16.78 -19.97 -3.03
CA LEU A 241 -16.80 -21.05 -2.04
C LEU A 241 -17.34 -20.45 -0.74
N THR A 242 -18.65 -20.53 -0.55
CA THR A 242 -19.36 -19.89 0.57
C THR A 242 -19.48 -20.78 1.80
N GLY A 243 -19.11 -22.06 1.70
CA GLY A 243 -18.98 -22.96 2.84
C GLY A 243 -17.74 -22.61 3.68
N SER A 244 -17.73 -22.94 4.97
CA SER A 244 -16.63 -22.64 5.89
C SER A 244 -15.83 -23.88 6.34
N ASN A 245 -16.24 -25.09 5.96
CA ASN A 245 -15.71 -26.33 6.51
C ASN A 245 -14.88 -27.15 5.51
N ASN A 246 -14.19 -26.49 4.58
CA ASN A 246 -13.32 -27.20 3.65
C ASN A 246 -12.07 -27.68 4.39
N VAL A 247 -11.57 -28.86 4.00
CA VAL A 247 -10.33 -29.48 4.51
C VAL A 247 -9.33 -29.72 3.38
N ASN A 248 -9.48 -28.92 2.33
CA ASN A 248 -8.68 -28.95 1.13
C ASN A 248 -7.23 -28.50 1.43
N PRO A 249 -6.20 -29.16 0.89
CA PRO A 249 -4.80 -28.78 1.11
C PRO A 249 -4.40 -27.44 0.45
N MET A 250 -5.09 -26.98 -0.60
CA MET A 250 -4.68 -25.80 -1.38
C MET A 250 -5.81 -25.19 -2.23
N CYS A 251 -6.02 -23.88 -2.11
CA CYS A 251 -6.84 -23.09 -3.04
C CYS A 251 -6.00 -22.01 -3.72
N SER A 252 -6.21 -21.81 -5.02
CA SER A 252 -5.48 -20.81 -5.82
C SER A 252 -6.36 -20.15 -6.87
N VAL A 253 -6.01 -18.91 -7.21
CA VAL A 253 -6.62 -18.17 -8.33
C VAL A 253 -5.62 -18.10 -9.46
N TYR A 254 -6.10 -18.31 -10.67
CA TYR A 254 -5.31 -18.36 -11.88
C TYR A 254 -5.96 -17.48 -12.95
N SER A 255 -5.15 -16.79 -13.74
CA SER A 255 -5.60 -15.97 -14.86
C SER A 255 -4.98 -16.52 -16.14
N PRO A 256 -5.69 -17.25 -17.01
CA PRO A 256 -5.08 -17.85 -18.21
C PRO A 256 -4.62 -16.85 -19.26
N SER A 257 -5.07 -15.61 -19.17
CA SER A 257 -4.63 -14.51 -20.03
C SER A 257 -4.84 -13.19 -19.32
N LEU A 258 -4.32 -12.09 -19.89
CA LEU A 258 -4.61 -10.74 -19.41
C LEU A 258 -6.10 -10.36 -19.51
N LYS A 259 -6.87 -11.05 -20.36
CA LYS A 259 -8.29 -10.74 -20.63
C LYS A 259 -9.27 -11.49 -19.72
N THR A 260 -8.85 -12.59 -19.11
CA THR A 260 -9.73 -13.45 -18.29
C THR A 260 -9.08 -13.65 -16.93
N LYS A 261 -9.58 -12.95 -15.92
CA LYS A 261 -9.09 -13.04 -14.54
C LYS A 261 -10.01 -13.95 -13.74
N GLY A 262 -9.45 -15.02 -13.15
CA GLY A 262 -10.18 -15.84 -12.19
C GLY A 262 -10.62 -15.02 -10.99
N VAL A 263 -11.79 -15.34 -10.44
CA VAL A 263 -12.34 -14.72 -9.23
C VAL A 263 -12.71 -15.83 -8.24
N LEU A 264 -12.12 -15.79 -7.04
CA LEU A 264 -12.44 -16.68 -5.93
C LEU A 264 -13.11 -15.87 -4.82
N GLY A 265 -14.42 -16.05 -4.64
CA GLY A 265 -15.17 -15.40 -3.55
C GLY A 265 -15.25 -16.28 -2.32
N VAL A 266 -14.87 -15.78 -1.15
CA VAL A 266 -14.83 -16.56 0.10
C VAL A 266 -15.25 -15.73 1.32
N PRO A 267 -16.12 -16.24 2.19
CA PRO A 267 -16.55 -15.54 3.40
C PRO A 267 -15.62 -15.75 4.60
N TYR A 268 -14.79 -16.79 4.59
CA TYR A 268 -13.93 -17.14 5.72
C TYR A 268 -12.58 -17.73 5.28
N PHE A 269 -11.49 -17.03 5.56
CA PHE A 269 -10.14 -17.50 5.30
C PHE A 269 -9.64 -18.43 6.41
N GLY A 270 -9.91 -18.14 7.68
CA GLY A 270 -9.40 -18.89 8.84
C GLY A 270 -7.87 -18.86 8.97
N ASN A 271 -7.33 -19.52 9.99
CA ASN A 271 -5.87 -19.57 10.24
C ASN A 271 -5.16 -20.78 9.61
N CYS A 272 -3.83 -20.81 9.69
CA CYS A 272 -2.97 -21.89 9.20
C CYS A 272 -3.17 -23.17 10.03
N ASP A 273 -3.07 -24.32 9.33
CA ASP A 273 -2.87 -25.68 9.85
C ASP A 273 -3.81 -26.23 10.96
N SER A 274 -4.81 -25.47 11.42
CA SER A 274 -5.64 -25.82 12.58
C SER A 274 -7.14 -25.58 12.40
N GLU A 275 -7.53 -24.76 11.42
CA GLU A 275 -8.92 -24.36 11.23
C GLU A 275 -9.40 -24.70 9.81
N SER A 276 -10.52 -25.42 9.72
CA SER A 276 -11.24 -25.55 8.44
C SER A 276 -11.74 -24.17 8.02
N SER A 277 -11.68 -23.86 6.74
CA SER A 277 -12.13 -22.57 6.20
C SER A 277 -12.75 -22.71 4.82
N SER A 278 -13.18 -21.61 4.20
CA SER A 278 -13.68 -21.64 2.82
C SER A 278 -12.60 -22.03 1.80
N ILE A 279 -11.33 -21.87 2.15
CA ILE A 279 -10.19 -22.28 1.32
C ILE A 279 -9.41 -23.47 1.91
N GLY A 280 -9.95 -24.07 2.98
CA GLY A 280 -9.38 -25.21 3.66
C GLY A 280 -8.10 -24.92 4.44
N LEU A 281 -7.29 -25.96 4.59
CA LEU A 281 -6.07 -25.95 5.41
C LEU A 281 -4.88 -25.27 4.70
N SER A 282 -5.10 -24.65 3.54
CA SER A 282 -4.05 -23.96 2.80
C SER A 282 -3.36 -22.92 3.68
N GLN A 283 -2.04 -22.98 3.80
CA GLN A 283 -1.26 -21.96 4.50
C GLN A 283 -1.21 -20.62 3.75
N ASN A 284 -1.64 -20.59 2.48
CA ASN A 284 -1.45 -19.42 1.63
C ASN A 284 -2.67 -19.13 0.73
N LEU A 285 -2.92 -17.85 0.52
CA LEU A 285 -3.68 -17.30 -0.60
C LEU A 285 -2.77 -17.29 -1.82
N GLN A 286 -3.07 -18.12 -2.82
CA GLN A 286 -2.19 -18.30 -3.97
C GLN A 286 -2.73 -17.60 -5.22
N PHE A 287 -1.89 -16.75 -5.80
CA PHE A 287 -2.07 -16.15 -7.11
C PHE A 287 -1.09 -16.81 -8.07
N LEU A 288 -1.60 -17.40 -9.15
CA LEU A 288 -0.79 -18.06 -10.18
C LEU A 288 -0.63 -17.14 -11.40
N GLN A 289 -0.18 -17.70 -12.54
CA GLN A 289 0.12 -16.98 -13.78
C GLN A 289 -0.91 -15.86 -14.09
N TYR A 290 -0.39 -14.67 -14.42
CA TYR A 290 -1.12 -13.43 -14.67
C TYR A 290 -2.03 -12.91 -13.53
N GLY A 291 -1.97 -13.52 -12.35
CA GLY A 291 -2.70 -13.11 -11.15
C GLY A 291 -4.14 -13.59 -11.09
N GLY A 292 -5.05 -12.70 -10.69
CA GLY A 292 -6.46 -13.01 -10.45
C GLY A 292 -6.99 -12.27 -9.22
N LYS A 293 -8.26 -12.47 -8.89
CA LYS A 293 -8.94 -11.84 -7.75
C LYS A 293 -9.36 -12.85 -6.71
N ILE A 294 -9.03 -12.57 -5.45
CA ILE A 294 -9.68 -13.15 -4.29
C ILE A 294 -10.61 -12.08 -3.70
N LEU A 295 -11.89 -12.40 -3.58
CA LEU A 295 -12.95 -11.53 -3.08
C LEU A 295 -13.39 -11.99 -1.69
N TYR A 296 -13.25 -11.12 -0.70
CA TYR A 296 -13.75 -11.36 0.64
C TYR A 296 -15.25 -11.09 0.71
N LEU A 297 -16.01 -12.10 1.12
CA LEU A 297 -17.48 -12.07 1.26
C LEU A 297 -17.93 -11.99 2.72
N GLY A 298 -16.98 -12.02 3.67
CA GLY A 298 -17.28 -12.08 5.09
C GLY A 298 -17.63 -10.72 5.68
N THR A 299 -17.63 -10.66 7.01
CA THR A 299 -18.00 -9.46 7.78
C THR A 299 -16.91 -8.98 8.73
N GLY A 300 -15.74 -9.61 8.66
CA GLY A 300 -14.56 -9.30 9.45
C GLY A 300 -13.92 -10.57 10.00
N GLU A 301 -12.60 -10.68 9.85
CA GLU A 301 -11.80 -11.77 10.43
C GLU A 301 -10.32 -11.37 10.49
N THR A 302 -9.53 -12.11 11.27
CA THR A 302 -8.06 -12.07 11.20
C THR A 302 -7.55 -13.42 10.73
N THR A 303 -6.66 -13.41 9.74
CA THR A 303 -6.02 -14.62 9.21
C THR A 303 -4.50 -14.47 9.22
N ASP A 304 -3.79 -15.53 9.60
CA ASP A 304 -2.33 -15.65 9.50
C ASP A 304 -1.86 -16.30 8.17
N LYS A 305 -2.80 -16.64 7.27
CA LYS A 305 -2.46 -17.25 5.98
C LYS A 305 -1.61 -16.30 5.13
N GLY A 306 -0.50 -16.81 4.61
CA GLY A 306 0.40 -16.07 3.75
C GLY A 306 -0.22 -15.72 2.39
N ILE A 307 0.44 -14.85 1.63
CA ILE A 307 0.08 -14.57 0.24
C ILE A 307 1.24 -15.02 -0.63
N LYS A 308 0.97 -15.91 -1.58
CA LYS A 308 1.97 -16.37 -2.55
C LYS A 308 1.61 -15.91 -3.95
N ILE A 309 2.52 -15.15 -4.57
CA ILE A 309 2.36 -14.65 -5.93
C ILE A 309 3.36 -15.39 -6.82
N TYR A 310 2.86 -16.31 -7.64
CA TYR A 310 3.63 -17.06 -8.62
C TYR A 310 3.46 -16.40 -10.00
N GLU A 311 4.57 -16.04 -10.64
CA GLU A 311 4.56 -15.59 -12.03
C GLU A 311 5.23 -16.60 -12.95
N ASP A 312 4.63 -16.81 -14.12
CA ASP A 312 5.28 -17.42 -15.27
C ASP A 312 4.59 -16.86 -16.53
N GLY A 313 4.88 -15.61 -16.94
CA GLY A 313 4.52 -15.14 -18.28
C GLY A 313 4.05 -13.69 -18.57
N GLY A 314 4.15 -12.66 -17.70
CA GLY A 314 3.89 -11.25 -18.09
C GLY A 314 2.92 -10.43 -17.20
N LEU A 315 2.43 -9.29 -17.73
CA LEU A 315 1.75 -8.12 -17.07
C LEU A 315 0.45 -8.39 -16.24
N GLY A 316 0.44 -9.36 -15.36
CA GLY A 316 -0.68 -9.68 -14.46
C GLY A 316 -0.81 -8.77 -13.24
N GLN A 317 -1.87 -8.93 -12.46
CA GLN A 317 -2.00 -8.34 -11.12
C GLN A 317 -2.68 -9.34 -10.17
N ALA A 318 -2.09 -9.54 -8.99
CA ALA A 318 -2.78 -10.20 -7.88
C ALA A 318 -3.73 -9.20 -7.22
N VAL A 319 -4.97 -9.60 -6.94
CA VAL A 319 -5.99 -8.70 -6.38
C VAL A 319 -6.63 -9.33 -5.15
N ILE A 320 -6.62 -8.60 -4.04
CA ILE A 320 -7.39 -8.90 -2.84
C ILE A 320 -8.44 -7.82 -2.70
N ASP A 321 -9.70 -8.21 -2.80
CA ASP A 321 -10.87 -7.33 -2.71
C ASP A 321 -11.52 -7.55 -1.35
N GLY A 322 -11.57 -6.50 -0.52
CA GLY A 322 -12.19 -6.51 0.82
C GLY A 322 -13.71 -6.62 0.79
N GLY A 323 -14.31 -6.63 -0.41
CA GLY A 323 -15.75 -6.76 -0.61
C GLY A 323 -16.52 -5.49 -0.22
N VAL A 324 -17.77 -5.69 0.18
CA VAL A 324 -18.69 -4.61 0.56
C VAL A 324 -18.69 -4.32 2.06
N THR A 325 -18.27 -5.27 2.88
CA THR A 325 -18.27 -5.14 4.34
C THR A 325 -16.91 -4.73 4.87
N GLY A 326 -15.84 -5.41 4.43
CA GLY A 326 -14.48 -5.21 4.89
C GLY A 326 -14.19 -5.89 6.23
N GLY A 327 -13.27 -5.35 7.01
CA GLY A 327 -12.86 -5.90 8.32
C GLY A 327 -11.91 -7.10 8.26
N LEU A 328 -11.32 -7.38 7.10
CA LEU A 328 -10.33 -8.44 6.93
C LEU A 328 -8.95 -7.95 7.37
N THR A 329 -8.31 -8.65 8.32
CA THR A 329 -6.90 -8.44 8.70
C THR A 329 -6.04 -9.61 8.26
N ILE A 330 -5.00 -9.36 7.47
CA ILE A 330 -4.05 -10.37 6.99
C ILE A 330 -2.69 -10.19 7.68
N ASN A 331 -2.33 -11.16 8.52
CA ASN A 331 -1.07 -11.21 9.26
C ASN A 331 -0.03 -12.15 8.63
N GLY A 332 -0.43 -12.93 7.63
CA GLY A 332 0.49 -13.82 6.92
C GLY A 332 1.52 -13.08 6.07
N THR A 333 2.62 -13.77 5.77
CA THR A 333 3.72 -13.20 4.97
C THR A 333 3.40 -13.20 3.48
N ILE A 334 3.70 -12.09 2.79
CA ILE A 334 3.73 -12.04 1.32
C ILE A 334 5.08 -12.58 0.83
N ASP A 335 5.03 -13.62 -0.02
CA ASP A 335 6.19 -14.23 -0.68
C ASP A 335 5.96 -14.39 -2.19
N PHE A 336 7.03 -14.28 -2.96
CA PHE A 336 7.02 -14.35 -4.43
C PHE A 336 8.23 -15.17 -4.91
N PRO A 337 8.06 -16.47 -5.16
CA PRO A 337 9.17 -17.39 -5.27
C PRO A 337 10.14 -17.15 -6.44
N ASN A 338 9.71 -16.44 -7.48
CA ASN A 338 10.37 -16.46 -8.79
C ASN A 338 11.38 -15.34 -9.03
N LYS A 339 11.80 -14.59 -7.99
CA LYS A 339 12.74 -13.46 -8.09
C LYS A 339 12.24 -12.36 -9.05
N MET A 340 10.96 -12.03 -9.01
CA MET A 340 10.29 -11.10 -9.93
C MET A 340 9.63 -9.95 -9.17
N MET A 341 9.43 -8.83 -9.86
CA MET A 341 8.62 -7.72 -9.37
C MET A 341 7.15 -8.11 -9.42
N ALA A 342 6.44 -7.92 -8.31
CA ALA A 342 5.02 -8.26 -8.22
C ALA A 342 4.16 -7.01 -8.03
N SER A 343 2.89 -7.12 -8.40
CA SER A 343 1.85 -6.11 -8.18
C SER A 343 0.72 -6.74 -7.40
N LEU A 344 0.46 -6.21 -6.20
CA LEU A 344 -0.66 -6.60 -5.35
C LEU A 344 -1.63 -5.43 -5.23
N VAL A 345 -2.81 -5.61 -5.79
CA VAL A 345 -3.92 -4.67 -5.69
C VAL A 345 -4.75 -5.01 -4.45
N LEU A 346 -4.90 -4.03 -3.58
CA LEU A 346 -5.83 -4.01 -2.46
C LEU A 346 -7.03 -3.16 -2.87
N GLU A 347 -8.21 -3.76 -2.97
CA GLU A 347 -9.42 -3.05 -3.40
C GLU A 347 -10.63 -3.37 -2.51
N GLY A 348 -11.78 -2.79 -2.86
CA GLY A 348 -13.04 -2.96 -2.15
C GLY A 348 -13.75 -1.63 -1.90
N ASN A 349 -15.08 -1.68 -1.80
CA ASN A 349 -15.94 -0.53 -1.50
C ASN A 349 -16.55 -0.69 -0.10
N HIS A 350 -15.74 -1.17 0.83
CA HIS A 350 -16.16 -1.56 2.17
C HIS A 350 -16.18 -0.41 3.17
N LYS A 351 -17.02 -0.56 4.19
CA LYS A 351 -17.18 0.44 5.27
C LYS A 351 -16.21 0.23 6.44
N VAL A 352 -15.89 -1.02 6.75
CA VAL A 352 -14.98 -1.37 7.85
C VAL A 352 -13.57 -1.54 7.29
N PRO A 353 -12.56 -0.79 7.75
CA PRO A 353 -11.20 -0.91 7.24
C PRO A 353 -10.70 -2.36 7.23
N CYS A 354 -10.09 -2.77 6.12
CA CYS A 354 -9.27 -3.98 6.07
C CYS A 354 -7.84 -3.63 6.47
N ALA A 355 -7.05 -4.60 6.92
CA ALA A 355 -5.70 -4.37 7.39
C ALA A 355 -4.70 -5.43 6.89
N PHE A 356 -3.44 -5.01 6.79
CA PHE A 356 -2.30 -5.85 6.53
C PHE A 356 -1.26 -5.67 7.65
N GLY A 357 -1.19 -6.65 8.55
CA GLY A 357 -0.20 -6.73 9.63
C GLY A 357 1.02 -7.58 9.28
N GLY A 358 0.95 -8.35 8.19
CA GLY A 358 1.98 -9.31 7.80
C GLY A 358 3.31 -8.73 7.33
N ASN A 359 4.30 -9.62 7.14
CA ASN A 359 5.60 -9.28 6.58
C ASN A 359 5.59 -9.34 5.04
N VAL A 360 6.55 -8.65 4.42
CA VAL A 360 6.82 -8.74 2.98
C VAL A 360 8.28 -9.18 2.84
N THR A 361 8.52 -10.29 2.14
CA THR A 361 9.88 -10.70 1.79
C THR A 361 10.40 -9.86 0.61
N TYR A 362 11.71 -9.88 0.36
CA TYR A 362 12.27 -9.53 -0.94
C TYR A 362 13.16 -10.67 -1.40
N ARG A 363 13.32 -10.79 -2.72
CA ARG A 363 14.26 -11.73 -3.32
C ARG A 363 15.18 -10.98 -4.25
N ASN A 364 16.40 -11.44 -4.33
CA ASN A 364 17.34 -10.92 -5.30
C ASN A 364 17.21 -11.69 -6.62
N ASP A 365 17.16 -10.99 -7.74
CA ASP A 365 17.31 -11.59 -9.06
C ASP A 365 18.74 -12.14 -9.26
N ASP A 366 19.02 -12.71 -10.43
CA ASP A 366 20.33 -13.27 -10.74
C ASP A 366 21.45 -12.21 -10.84
N ASN A 367 21.07 -10.93 -10.96
CA ASN A 367 21.98 -9.78 -10.96
C ASN A 367 22.03 -9.08 -9.59
N ASN A 368 21.49 -9.72 -8.54
CA ASN A 368 21.43 -9.19 -7.18
C ASN A 368 20.56 -7.93 -7.01
N ASN A 369 19.65 -7.65 -7.95
CA ASN A 369 18.65 -6.60 -7.83
C ASN A 369 17.50 -7.03 -6.93
N ARG A 370 16.97 -6.12 -6.11
CA ARG A 370 15.88 -6.44 -5.18
C ARG A 370 14.53 -6.42 -5.89
N CYS A 371 13.94 -7.59 -6.01
CA CYS A 371 12.56 -7.77 -6.45
C CYS A 371 11.62 -7.73 -5.23
N SER A 372 10.56 -6.94 -5.32
CA SER A 372 9.55 -6.74 -4.26
C SER A 372 8.15 -6.50 -4.84
N VAL A 373 7.17 -6.34 -3.96
CA VAL A 373 5.76 -6.09 -4.30
C VAL A 373 5.45 -4.60 -4.34
N HIS A 374 5.01 -4.11 -5.49
CA HIS A 374 4.33 -2.81 -5.60
C HIS A 374 2.88 -2.95 -5.16
N PHE A 375 2.45 -2.12 -4.21
CA PHE A 375 1.07 -2.14 -3.74
C PHE A 375 0.22 -1.13 -4.50
N VAL A 376 -0.98 -1.53 -4.89
CA VAL A 376 -1.94 -0.63 -5.53
C VAL A 376 -3.22 -0.61 -4.70
N LYS A 377 -3.73 0.57 -4.34
CA LYS A 377 -4.99 0.74 -3.63
C LYS A 377 -6.05 1.30 -4.57
N ARG A 378 -7.19 0.58 -4.69
CA ARG A 378 -8.37 0.92 -5.52
C ARG A 378 -9.67 0.81 -4.73
N GLY A 379 -10.76 1.34 -5.28
CA GLY A 379 -12.08 1.32 -4.64
C GLY A 379 -12.19 2.30 -3.48
N SER A 380 -13.41 2.61 -3.06
CA SER A 380 -13.67 3.64 -2.05
C SER A 380 -13.32 3.21 -0.61
N GLY A 381 -13.09 1.92 -0.36
CA GLY A 381 -12.80 1.39 0.97
C GLY A 381 -11.43 1.79 1.52
N THR A 382 -11.17 1.43 2.78
CA THR A 382 -9.92 1.72 3.49
C THR A 382 -9.08 0.45 3.71
N TRP A 383 -7.79 0.51 3.39
CA TRP A 383 -6.82 -0.53 3.75
C TRP A 383 -5.75 0.06 4.67
N ARG A 384 -5.46 -0.59 5.80
CA ARG A 384 -4.48 -0.15 6.79
C ARG A 384 -3.23 -1.01 6.79
N PHE A 385 -2.07 -0.38 6.74
CA PHE A 385 -0.77 -1.02 6.97
C PHE A 385 -0.39 -0.81 8.43
N GLU A 386 -0.55 -1.86 9.23
CA GLU A 386 -0.20 -1.83 10.65
C GLU A 386 1.32 -1.77 10.83
N ASN A 387 1.76 -1.30 12.00
CA ASN A 387 3.19 -1.22 12.31
C ASN A 387 3.85 -2.60 12.23
N SER A 388 4.95 -2.70 11.48
CA SER A 388 5.76 -3.92 11.39
C SER A 388 7.22 -3.59 11.14
N THR A 389 8.08 -3.96 12.10
CA THR A 389 9.54 -3.81 11.99
C THR A 389 10.18 -4.87 11.09
N GLY A 390 9.45 -5.94 10.76
CA GLY A 390 9.90 -7.04 9.90
C GLY A 390 9.56 -6.85 8.42
N ARG A 391 8.78 -5.82 8.06
CA ARG A 391 8.31 -5.60 6.69
C ARG A 391 9.47 -5.11 5.81
N LYS A 392 9.88 -5.91 4.83
CA LYS A 392 11.02 -5.61 3.95
C LYS A 392 10.62 -5.15 2.54
N ASN A 393 9.37 -4.72 2.36
CA ASN A 393 8.92 -4.18 1.06
C ASN A 393 9.87 -3.07 0.60
N SER A 394 10.55 -3.25 -0.53
CA SER A 394 11.53 -2.29 -1.05
C SER A 394 10.99 -1.37 -2.13
N THR A 395 9.76 -1.61 -2.61
CA THR A 395 9.13 -0.90 -3.74
C THR A 395 8.12 0.15 -3.26
N GLY A 396 7.34 0.72 -4.19
CA GLY A 396 6.41 1.82 -3.93
C GLY A 396 4.95 1.38 -3.70
N PHE A 397 4.11 2.41 -3.61
CA PHE A 397 2.67 2.33 -3.45
C PHE A 397 2.00 3.24 -4.48
N THR A 398 0.88 2.79 -5.06
CA THR A 398 -0.03 3.63 -5.84
C THR A 398 -1.38 3.63 -5.16
N ILE A 399 -1.94 4.80 -4.87
CA ILE A 399 -3.26 4.96 -4.29
C ILE A 399 -4.12 5.67 -5.34
N GLU A 400 -4.83 4.89 -6.15
CA GLU A 400 -5.66 5.41 -7.25
C GLU A 400 -6.99 5.99 -6.73
N GLU A 401 -7.57 5.34 -5.71
CA GLU A 401 -8.85 5.72 -5.09
C GLU A 401 -8.93 5.22 -3.64
N GLY A 402 -9.65 5.97 -2.79
CA GLY A 402 -9.93 5.62 -1.40
C GLY A 402 -8.75 5.89 -0.46
N VAL A 403 -8.68 5.18 0.65
CA VAL A 403 -7.74 5.47 1.74
C VAL A 403 -6.76 4.32 1.98
N LEU A 404 -5.47 4.64 1.99
CA LEU A 404 -4.41 3.81 2.53
C LEU A 404 -3.97 4.38 3.88
N GLN A 405 -4.35 3.73 4.97
CA GLN A 405 -3.91 4.08 6.31
C GLN A 405 -2.55 3.45 6.63
N PHE A 406 -1.75 4.12 7.45
CA PHE A 406 -0.49 3.57 7.95
C PHE A 406 -0.17 4.03 9.37
N ASP A 407 0.48 3.14 10.12
CA ASP A 407 0.84 3.38 11.53
C ASP A 407 2.24 3.96 11.70
N ASP A 408 3.13 3.71 10.73
CA ASP A 408 4.55 4.02 10.88
C ASP A 408 5.26 4.24 9.54
N ILE A 409 6.10 5.26 9.50
CA ILE A 409 6.97 5.60 8.37
C ILE A 409 8.33 6.04 8.89
N ALA A 410 9.37 5.58 8.19
CA ALA A 410 10.76 5.93 8.46
C ALA A 410 11.40 6.53 7.20
N GLU A 411 12.70 6.83 7.28
CA GLU A 411 13.44 7.26 6.10
C GLU A 411 13.49 6.19 5.00
N LYS A 412 13.82 6.62 3.78
CA LYS A 412 14.05 5.70 2.66
C LYS A 412 15.25 4.79 2.97
N GLY A 413 15.06 3.49 2.81
CA GLY A 413 16.02 2.44 3.15
C GLY A 413 15.90 1.91 4.58
N GLU A 414 15.21 2.62 5.49
CA GLU A 414 14.97 2.19 6.86
C GLU A 414 13.65 1.42 6.97
N SER A 415 13.56 0.45 7.87
CA SER A 415 12.33 -0.36 8.02
C SER A 415 11.23 0.45 8.71
N SER A 416 10.00 0.31 8.22
CA SER A 416 8.80 0.89 8.82
C SER A 416 7.57 0.02 8.54
N GLY A 417 6.41 0.42 9.08
CA GLY A 417 5.11 -0.14 8.68
C GLY A 417 4.81 -0.10 7.17
N LEU A 418 5.52 0.64 6.34
CA LEU A 418 5.33 0.62 4.88
C LEU A 418 6.44 -0.15 4.15
N GLY A 419 7.38 -0.74 4.89
CA GLY A 419 8.59 -1.35 4.36
C GLY A 419 9.78 -0.38 4.36
N THR A 420 10.75 -0.67 3.51
CA THR A 420 12.00 0.08 3.37
C THR A 420 12.00 1.09 2.23
N ALA A 421 11.21 0.88 1.17
CA ALA A 421 11.21 1.70 -0.04
C ALA A 421 12.62 1.91 -0.67
N TYR A 422 13.54 0.95 -0.47
CA TYR A 422 14.93 1.07 -0.91
C TYR A 422 15.09 1.21 -2.44
N ASP A 423 14.25 0.52 -3.22
CA ASP A 423 14.34 0.47 -4.69
C ASP A 423 12.95 0.67 -5.32
N THR A 424 12.61 1.95 -5.54
CA THR A 424 11.27 2.40 -5.95
C THR A 424 11.01 2.20 -7.43
N HIS A 425 9.89 1.54 -7.75
CA HIS A 425 9.45 1.31 -9.10
C HIS A 425 7.97 1.67 -9.26
N THR A 426 7.53 1.93 -10.49
CA THR A 426 6.12 2.04 -10.83
C THR A 426 5.43 0.69 -10.68
N ASN A 427 4.10 0.69 -10.78
CA ASN A 427 3.30 -0.52 -10.81
C ASN A 427 3.70 -1.38 -12.03
N TYR A 428 4.52 -2.40 -11.77
CA TYR A 428 5.08 -3.29 -12.77
C TYR A 428 5.02 -4.73 -12.26
N PHE A 429 4.74 -5.66 -13.16
CA PHE A 429 4.65 -7.09 -12.88
C PHE A 429 5.48 -7.83 -13.93
N GLY A 430 6.54 -8.51 -13.49
CA GLY A 430 7.50 -9.15 -14.38
C GLY A 430 8.91 -9.30 -13.80
N ALA A 431 9.84 -9.72 -14.66
CA ALA A 431 11.27 -9.71 -14.35
C ALA A 431 11.72 -8.28 -14.00
N TYR A 432 12.75 -8.15 -13.15
CA TYR A 432 13.25 -6.83 -12.76
C TYR A 432 13.47 -5.92 -13.97
N ASN A 433 12.89 -4.71 -13.91
CA ASN A 433 12.94 -3.75 -15.01
C ASN A 433 13.52 -2.41 -14.52
N PRO A 434 14.74 -2.04 -14.93
CA PRO A 434 15.34 -0.75 -14.54
C PRO A 434 14.56 0.46 -15.08
N ASP A 435 13.86 0.32 -16.20
CA ASP A 435 13.06 1.41 -16.79
C ASP A 435 11.77 1.67 -16.00
N ALA A 436 11.38 0.75 -15.13
CA ALA A 436 10.25 0.93 -14.22
C ALA A 436 10.62 1.76 -12.99
N LYS A 437 11.89 2.17 -12.81
CA LYS A 437 12.29 3.00 -11.66
C LYS A 437 11.65 4.36 -11.68
N VAL A 438 11.24 4.82 -10.51
CA VAL A 438 10.59 6.12 -10.33
C VAL A 438 11.18 6.86 -9.14
N PRO A 439 11.18 8.20 -9.17
CA PRO A 439 11.70 9.01 -8.07
C PRO A 439 10.74 9.12 -6.87
N TRP A 440 9.52 8.58 -6.97
CA TRP A 440 8.51 8.58 -5.91
C TRP A 440 8.31 7.24 -5.23
N VAL A 441 7.94 7.26 -3.94
CA VAL A 441 7.48 6.08 -3.20
C VAL A 441 5.97 5.94 -3.33
N PHE A 442 5.24 7.05 -3.23
CA PHE A 442 3.78 7.07 -3.25
C PHE A 442 3.29 7.77 -4.51
N ALA A 443 2.45 7.13 -5.31
CA ALA A 443 1.70 7.79 -6.38
C ALA A 443 0.25 7.99 -5.93
N LEU A 444 -0.22 9.24 -5.86
CA LEU A 444 -1.55 9.56 -5.33
C LEU A 444 -2.50 10.05 -6.42
N GLY A 445 -3.69 9.46 -6.41
CA GLY A 445 -4.84 9.80 -7.25
C GLY A 445 -4.74 9.35 -8.69
N THR A 446 -5.73 9.78 -9.45
CA THR A 446 -5.80 9.70 -10.91
C THR A 446 -6.38 11.00 -11.44
N SER A 447 -6.54 11.15 -12.76
CA SER A 447 -7.23 12.30 -13.36
C SER A 447 -8.68 12.44 -12.91
N GLU A 448 -9.31 11.37 -12.41
CA GLU A 448 -10.74 11.32 -12.07
C GLU A 448 -11.01 11.13 -10.57
N LYS A 449 -10.04 10.60 -9.82
CA LYS A 449 -10.23 10.14 -8.43
C LYS A 449 -9.13 10.66 -7.52
N GLU A 450 -9.52 11.01 -6.30
CA GLU A 450 -8.58 11.35 -5.23
C GLU A 450 -8.07 10.08 -4.54
N GLY A 451 -6.75 9.98 -4.39
CA GLY A 451 -6.10 8.92 -3.61
C GLY A 451 -5.58 9.48 -2.28
N THR A 452 -5.93 8.83 -1.17
CA THR A 452 -5.59 9.31 0.19
C THR A 452 -4.54 8.43 0.86
N LEU A 453 -3.46 9.03 1.31
CA LEU A 453 -2.48 8.46 2.24
C LEU A 453 -2.75 9.06 3.63
N GLU A 454 -3.08 8.22 4.60
CA GLU A 454 -3.56 8.66 5.92
C GLU A 454 -2.72 8.10 7.06
N TYR A 455 -2.16 8.99 7.88
CA TYR A 455 -1.43 8.62 9.08
C TYR A 455 -2.37 8.47 10.28
N VAL A 456 -2.34 7.29 10.90
CA VAL A 456 -3.16 6.94 12.09
C VAL A 456 -2.31 6.44 13.26
N GLY A 457 -0.99 6.45 13.11
CA GLY A 457 -0.08 5.93 14.13
C GLY A 457 0.03 6.84 15.36
N THR A 458 0.42 6.26 16.49
CA THR A 458 0.49 6.98 17.77
C THR A 458 1.87 7.60 18.05
N ASN A 459 2.83 7.42 17.16
CA ASN A 459 4.21 7.88 17.31
C ASN A 459 4.51 9.03 16.34
N GLY A 460 5.55 9.81 16.60
CA GLY A 460 5.98 10.79 15.59
C GLY A 460 6.43 10.05 14.34
N ALA A 461 6.02 10.54 13.18
CA ALA A 461 6.35 9.97 11.88
C ALA A 461 7.18 10.98 11.08
N TYR A 462 8.26 10.52 10.44
CA TYR A 462 9.19 11.39 9.73
C TYR A 462 9.76 10.71 8.48
N SER A 463 9.72 11.40 7.34
CA SER A 463 10.38 10.95 6.11
C SER A 463 10.68 12.08 5.12
N THR A 464 11.93 12.12 4.64
CA THR A 464 12.42 13.03 3.59
C THR A 464 12.79 12.29 2.31
N GLY A 465 13.16 11.02 2.42
CA GLY A 465 13.53 10.20 1.27
C GLY A 465 12.36 9.52 0.57
N ARG A 466 11.16 9.52 1.16
CA ARG A 466 9.98 8.80 0.63
C ARG A 466 9.00 9.74 -0.04
N THR A 467 9.38 10.29 -1.19
CA THR A 467 8.62 11.34 -1.88
C THR A 467 7.24 10.87 -2.40
N ILE A 468 6.35 11.84 -2.57
CA ILE A 468 5.00 11.69 -3.13
C ILE A 468 4.98 12.21 -4.58
N GLY A 469 4.45 11.41 -5.49
CA GLY A 469 4.07 11.80 -6.84
C GLY A 469 2.56 11.95 -6.98
N LEU A 470 2.09 13.07 -7.53
CA LEU A 470 0.67 13.35 -7.77
C LEU A 470 0.28 12.98 -9.20
N ALA A 471 -0.43 11.87 -9.38
CA ALA A 471 -0.97 11.49 -10.69
C ALA A 471 -2.22 12.31 -11.06
N GLY A 472 -2.94 12.82 -10.06
CA GLY A 472 -4.02 13.79 -10.22
C GLY A 472 -4.31 14.51 -8.89
N ALA A 473 -5.45 14.21 -8.28
CA ALA A 473 -5.76 14.68 -6.92
C ALA A 473 -5.21 13.71 -5.87
N GLY A 474 -4.27 14.17 -5.04
CA GLY A 474 -3.73 13.39 -3.92
C GLY A 474 -4.05 14.02 -2.58
N ARG A 475 -4.32 13.19 -1.57
CA ARG A 475 -4.53 13.63 -0.19
C ARG A 475 -3.51 13.02 0.75
N LEU A 476 -2.93 13.84 1.62
CA LEU A 476 -2.14 13.43 2.78
C LEU A 476 -2.89 13.85 4.05
N SER A 477 -3.37 12.88 4.83
CA SER A 477 -4.12 13.15 6.08
C SER A 477 -3.35 12.70 7.31
N CYS A 478 -3.53 13.40 8.43
CA CYS A 478 -3.05 13.01 9.74
C CYS A 478 -4.21 13.02 10.74
N GLU A 479 -4.73 11.83 11.08
CA GLU A 479 -5.82 11.66 12.05
C GLU A 479 -5.29 11.41 13.48
N SER A 480 -3.97 11.50 13.65
CA SER A 480 -3.29 11.34 14.92
C SER A 480 -2.85 12.69 15.48
N ASP A 481 -2.84 12.81 16.80
CA ASP A 481 -2.12 13.91 17.44
C ASP A 481 -0.61 13.70 17.41
N ALA A 482 -0.08 12.56 16.97
CA ALA A 482 1.36 12.44 16.78
C ALA A 482 1.79 13.17 15.49
N PRO A 483 2.88 13.98 15.52
CA PRO A 483 3.26 14.80 14.37
C PRO A 483 3.72 13.94 13.20
N LEU A 484 3.17 14.22 12.01
CA LEU A 484 3.63 13.69 10.74
C LEU A 484 4.49 14.74 10.02
N ARG A 485 5.76 14.44 9.77
CA ARG A 485 6.67 15.29 8.99
C ARG A 485 7.08 14.60 7.69
N PHE A 486 6.78 15.23 6.57
CA PHE A 486 6.94 14.64 5.26
C PHE A 486 7.59 15.65 4.31
N SER A 487 8.47 15.18 3.41
CA SER A 487 9.11 16.03 2.40
C SER A 487 9.12 15.38 1.02
N GLY A 488 9.12 16.23 0.00
CA GLY A 488 9.20 15.86 -1.41
C GLY A 488 7.85 15.51 -2.01
N VAL A 489 7.28 16.47 -2.75
CA VAL A 489 6.07 16.28 -3.56
C VAL A 489 6.33 16.75 -5.00
N MET A 490 5.91 15.96 -5.98
CA MET A 490 6.07 16.28 -7.41
C MET A 490 4.84 15.84 -8.22
N PRO A 491 4.55 16.46 -9.39
CA PRO A 491 3.54 15.94 -10.29
C PRO A 491 4.03 14.70 -11.05
N ILE A 492 3.12 13.77 -11.35
CA ILE A 492 3.34 12.67 -12.30
C ILE A 492 2.59 13.02 -13.58
N GLY A 493 3.33 13.16 -14.68
CA GLY A 493 2.78 13.52 -15.99
C GLY A 493 2.34 14.98 -16.08
N GLU A 494 1.69 15.33 -17.19
CA GLU A 494 1.19 16.68 -17.47
C GLU A 494 -0.18 16.95 -16.81
N GLY A 495 -0.60 18.22 -16.86
CA GLY A 495 -1.90 18.69 -16.36
C GLY A 495 -1.85 19.13 -14.90
N ALA A 496 -2.72 20.07 -14.54
CA ALA A 496 -2.82 20.59 -13.17
C ALA A 496 -3.08 19.45 -12.17
N LYS A 497 -2.43 19.55 -11.01
CA LYS A 497 -2.54 18.58 -9.91
C LYS A 497 -3.06 19.27 -8.65
N THR A 498 -3.55 18.47 -7.72
CA THR A 498 -3.98 18.96 -6.41
C THR A 498 -3.35 18.11 -5.33
N LEU A 499 -2.74 18.78 -4.33
CA LEU A 499 -2.37 18.18 -3.07
C LEU A 499 -3.31 18.70 -2.00
N THR A 500 -4.07 17.82 -1.37
CA THR A 500 -4.87 18.11 -0.19
C THR A 500 -4.12 17.65 1.06
N VAL A 501 -3.85 18.55 2.01
CA VAL A 501 -3.40 18.20 3.36
C VAL A 501 -4.58 18.28 4.33
N ALA A 502 -4.78 17.25 5.15
CA ALA A 502 -6.01 17.09 5.93
C ALA A 502 -5.81 16.41 7.30
N GLY A 503 -6.93 16.19 7.98
CA GLY A 503 -7.04 15.41 9.21
C GLY A 503 -7.33 16.23 10.46
N SER A 504 -7.51 15.53 11.58
CA SER A 504 -7.81 16.15 12.89
C SER A 504 -6.59 16.42 13.76
N GLY A 505 -5.40 15.95 13.38
CA GLY A 505 -4.18 16.08 14.18
C GLY A 505 -3.84 17.51 14.54
N THR A 506 -3.73 17.80 15.84
CA THR A 506 -3.55 19.17 16.35
C THR A 506 -2.08 19.59 16.51
N ASN A 507 -1.15 18.63 16.45
CA ASN A 507 0.27 18.92 16.51
C ASN A 507 0.82 19.43 15.17
N GLU A 508 2.10 19.75 15.15
CA GLU A 508 2.81 20.29 13.99
C GLU A 508 3.04 19.25 12.90
N ASN A 509 2.00 18.95 12.12
CA ASN A 509 2.15 18.18 10.89
C ASN A 509 2.84 19.06 9.84
N THR A 510 3.90 18.57 9.23
CA THR A 510 4.72 19.37 8.31
C THR A 510 4.78 18.70 6.95
N ILE A 511 4.57 19.50 5.90
CA ILE A 511 4.88 19.15 4.52
C ILE A 511 5.91 20.14 3.96
N ALA A 512 6.90 19.65 3.22
CA ALA A 512 7.95 20.46 2.61
C ALA A 512 8.32 19.97 1.20
N ASP A 513 9.06 20.79 0.47
CA ASP A 513 9.63 20.52 -0.85
C ASP A 513 8.60 20.13 -1.92
N ILE A 514 7.52 20.89 -2.00
CA ILE A 514 6.55 20.76 -3.08
C ILE A 514 7.13 21.42 -4.33
N ALA A 515 7.34 20.64 -5.39
CA ALA A 515 7.93 21.08 -6.64
C ALA A 515 6.98 20.85 -7.82
N ASP A 516 6.64 21.92 -8.53
CA ASP A 516 5.89 21.84 -9.78
C ASP A 516 6.74 21.34 -10.96
N ALA A 517 6.05 20.97 -12.05
CA ALA A 517 6.64 20.90 -13.40
C ALA A 517 5.94 21.90 -14.34
N PRO A 518 6.62 22.52 -15.33
CA PRO A 518 6.06 23.60 -16.16
C PRO A 518 4.62 23.39 -16.66
N ALA A 519 4.30 22.18 -17.14
CA ALA A 519 2.99 21.78 -17.66
C ALA A 519 2.04 21.12 -16.63
N ALA A 520 2.43 21.06 -15.36
CA ALA A 520 1.68 20.44 -14.26
C ALA A 520 1.79 21.27 -12.97
N PRO A 521 1.11 22.43 -12.89
CA PRO A 521 1.07 23.21 -11.66
C PRO A 521 0.30 22.48 -10.56
N ILE A 522 0.80 22.51 -9.32
CA ILE A 522 0.14 21.94 -8.15
C ILE A 522 -0.69 23.02 -7.45
N THR A 523 -1.93 22.72 -7.09
CA THR A 523 -2.72 23.51 -6.13
C THR A 523 -2.66 22.84 -4.77
N LEU A 524 -2.33 23.61 -3.73
CA LEU A 524 -2.32 23.14 -2.35
C LEU A 524 -3.65 23.47 -1.68
N VAL A 525 -4.32 22.47 -1.12
CA VAL A 525 -5.57 22.61 -0.39
C VAL A 525 -5.37 22.12 1.04
N LYS A 526 -5.82 22.89 2.03
CA LYS A 526 -5.88 22.51 3.44
C LYS A 526 -7.34 22.28 3.85
N GLU A 527 -7.62 21.07 4.33
CA GLU A 527 -8.92 20.64 4.87
C GLU A 527 -8.76 20.03 6.27
N GLY A 528 -9.86 19.65 6.92
CA GLY A 528 -9.85 19.09 8.27
C GLY A 528 -9.58 20.14 9.37
N SER A 529 -9.92 19.81 10.61
CA SER A 529 -9.75 20.70 11.77
C SER A 529 -8.30 20.84 12.25
N GLY A 530 -7.42 19.92 11.86
CA GLY A 530 -6.04 19.84 12.32
C GLY A 530 -5.14 20.96 11.83
N ASN A 531 -3.91 20.95 12.34
CA ASN A 531 -2.87 21.92 12.04
C ASN A 531 -1.85 21.35 11.05
N TRP A 532 -1.47 22.16 10.06
CA TRP A 532 -0.42 21.82 9.10
C TRP A 532 0.57 22.98 8.94
N ILE A 533 1.82 22.65 8.68
CA ILE A 533 2.91 23.57 8.40
C ILE A 533 3.41 23.32 6.97
N LEU A 534 3.38 24.35 6.15
CA LEU A 534 4.10 24.39 4.87
C LEU A 534 5.51 24.93 5.15
N ALA A 535 6.51 24.05 5.06
CA ALA A 535 7.90 24.37 5.38
C ALA A 535 8.80 24.38 4.14
N ASN A 536 10.00 24.94 4.32
CA ASN A 536 11.06 25.07 3.33
C ASN A 536 10.63 25.80 2.03
N THR A 537 11.48 25.73 1.01
CA THR A 537 11.23 26.30 -0.32
C THR A 537 10.25 25.41 -1.08
N ASN A 538 9.11 25.99 -1.47
CA ASN A 538 8.11 25.32 -2.30
C ASN A 538 8.02 26.06 -3.65
N ALA A 539 8.04 25.32 -4.75
CA ALA A 539 7.95 25.84 -6.11
C ALA A 539 6.54 25.58 -6.67
N ILE A 540 5.53 26.17 -6.04
CA ILE A 540 4.12 25.97 -6.37
C ILE A 540 3.64 27.13 -7.24
N ARG A 541 2.98 26.84 -8.37
CA ARG A 541 2.36 27.85 -9.26
C ARG A 541 0.84 27.78 -9.33
N GLY A 542 0.21 26.73 -8.78
CA GLY A 542 -1.24 26.65 -8.64
C GLY A 542 -1.77 27.51 -7.49
N GLY A 543 -2.96 27.20 -6.99
CA GLY A 543 -3.58 27.95 -5.89
C GLY A 543 -3.12 27.49 -4.50
N LEU A 544 -3.39 28.33 -3.50
CA LEU A 544 -3.43 27.95 -2.08
C LEU A 544 -4.85 28.14 -1.55
N GLU A 545 -5.48 27.06 -1.12
CA GLU A 545 -6.80 27.10 -0.49
C GLU A 545 -6.76 26.57 0.94
N VAL A 546 -7.17 27.38 1.91
CA VAL A 546 -7.36 26.92 3.30
C VAL A 546 -8.85 26.87 3.57
N LYS A 547 -9.43 25.67 3.53
CA LYS A 547 -10.87 25.45 3.68
C LYS A 547 -11.29 25.19 5.13
N ALA A 548 -10.41 24.61 5.94
CA ALA A 548 -10.67 24.33 7.35
C ALA A 548 -9.37 24.19 8.17
N GLY A 549 -9.47 24.41 9.48
CA GLY A 549 -8.33 24.30 10.41
C GLY A 549 -7.30 25.39 10.20
N ARG A 550 -6.03 25.12 10.58
CA ARG A 550 -4.92 26.07 10.45
C ARG A 550 -3.85 25.56 9.50
N LEU A 551 -3.44 26.40 8.56
CA LEU A 551 -2.20 26.24 7.80
C LEU A 551 -1.21 27.32 8.21
N THR A 552 -0.03 26.93 8.64
CA THR A 552 1.07 27.84 8.94
C THR A 552 2.12 27.76 7.84
N VAL A 553 2.53 28.87 7.25
CA VAL A 553 3.62 28.95 6.28
C VAL A 553 4.87 29.41 7.02
N ARG A 554 5.89 28.55 7.07
CA ARG A 554 7.14 28.85 7.77
C ARG A 554 8.14 29.51 6.84
N ASN A 555 8.70 30.64 7.28
CA ASN A 555 9.73 31.33 6.51
C ASN A 555 11.05 30.52 6.50
N PRO A 556 11.57 30.11 5.33
CA PRO A 556 12.83 29.39 5.22
C PRO A 556 14.07 30.23 5.58
N SER A 557 13.96 31.56 5.71
CA SER A 557 15.06 32.44 6.13
C SER A 557 15.04 32.82 7.62
N GLY A 558 14.16 32.22 8.42
CA GLY A 558 14.05 32.49 9.87
C GLY A 558 15.20 31.95 10.73
N GLN A 559 15.07 32.06 12.05
CA GLN A 559 16.00 31.47 13.02
C GLN A 559 15.92 29.93 13.02
N TYR A 560 16.98 29.26 13.48
CA TYR A 560 16.96 27.81 13.69
C TYR A 560 16.27 27.46 15.02
N ASP A 561 15.22 26.65 14.95
CA ASP A 561 14.54 26.11 16.12
C ASP A 561 15.02 24.70 16.48
N TRP A 562 15.71 24.05 15.56
CA TRP A 562 16.19 22.68 15.68
C TRP A 562 17.69 22.62 15.52
N PHE A 563 18.33 21.73 16.28
CA PHE A 563 19.75 21.49 16.21
C PHE A 563 20.05 20.00 16.20
N ARG A 564 21.08 19.59 15.47
CA ARG A 564 21.56 18.21 15.46
C ARG A 564 23.05 18.18 15.70
N TRP A 565 23.43 17.50 16.77
CA TRP A 565 24.83 17.20 17.06
C TRP A 565 25.12 15.77 16.62
N THR A 566 25.93 15.64 15.57
CA THR A 566 26.29 14.35 14.99
C THR A 566 27.73 14.03 15.35
N ILE A 567 27.96 12.95 16.10
CA ILE A 567 29.28 12.45 16.49
C ILE A 567 29.63 11.29 15.57
N ARG A 568 30.75 11.46 14.84
CA ARG A 568 31.17 10.56 13.76
C ARG A 568 32.30 9.63 14.18
N LYS A 569 33.08 10.02 15.19
CA LYS A 569 34.24 9.28 15.70
C LYS A 569 34.64 9.77 17.10
N THR A 570 35.20 8.90 17.94
CA THR A 570 35.92 9.26 19.18
C THR A 570 37.43 9.05 19.04
N LEU A 571 38.22 9.68 19.91
CA LEU A 571 39.69 9.75 19.92
C LEU A 571 40.47 8.41 20.08
N ARG A 572 39.76 7.28 20.01
CA ARG A 572 40.15 5.95 20.48
C ARG A 572 41.58 5.50 20.10
N LEU A 573 42.37 5.09 21.10
CA LEU A 573 43.71 4.50 20.94
C LEU A 573 43.76 2.95 21.02
N TYR A 574 42.64 2.25 21.29
CA TYR A 574 42.62 0.77 21.46
C TYR A 574 41.40 0.07 20.82
N GLU A 575 41.61 -1.13 20.27
CA GLU A 575 40.58 -2.00 19.70
C GLU A 575 39.71 -2.66 20.80
N ARG A 576 38.45 -2.22 20.95
CA ARG A 576 37.42 -2.96 21.70
C ARG A 576 36.16 -3.14 20.84
N THR A 577 35.34 -4.13 21.15
CA THR A 577 34.09 -4.43 20.45
C THR A 577 32.97 -3.40 20.69
N THR A 578 33.03 -2.59 21.76
CA THR A 578 32.04 -1.54 22.09
C THR A 578 32.69 -0.15 22.16
N GLN A 579 32.11 0.85 21.50
CA GLN A 579 32.54 2.24 21.61
C GLN A 579 31.79 2.97 22.72
N ARG A 580 32.38 3.99 23.32
CA ARG A 580 31.75 4.83 24.33
C ARG A 580 32.01 6.30 23.98
N VAL A 581 30.98 7.13 24.12
CA VAL A 581 31.06 8.59 23.96
C VAL A 581 30.83 9.23 25.32
N GLN A 582 31.65 10.23 25.67
CA GLN A 582 31.52 11.00 26.91
C GLN A 582 31.52 12.49 26.63
N ALA A 583 30.61 13.20 27.28
CA ALA A 583 30.59 14.66 27.36
C ALA A 583 30.14 15.11 28.75
N SER A 584 30.59 16.29 29.15
CA SER A 584 30.28 16.88 30.45
C SER A 584 29.18 17.92 30.35
N GLN A 585 29.12 18.69 29.26
CA GLN A 585 28.10 19.72 29.05
C GLN A 585 27.97 20.07 27.57
N PHE A 586 26.76 20.45 27.13
CA PHE A 586 26.50 21.09 25.85
C PHE A 586 25.63 22.34 26.07
N GLY A 587 26.10 23.51 25.62
CA GLY A 587 25.43 24.80 25.83
C GLY A 587 25.11 25.51 24.52
N PHE A 588 23.90 26.04 24.42
CA PHE A 588 23.49 27.00 23.40
C PHE A 588 23.31 28.38 24.01
N TYR A 589 23.67 29.43 23.26
CA TYR A 589 23.62 30.79 23.75
C TYR A 589 23.12 31.79 22.69
N ASP A 590 22.44 32.83 23.17
CA ASP A 590 21.98 33.94 22.35
C ASP A 590 23.10 34.97 22.09
N SER A 591 22.76 36.10 21.46
CA SER A 591 23.69 37.20 21.17
C SER A 591 24.20 37.93 22.41
N ASN A 592 23.44 37.90 23.51
CA ASN A 592 23.84 38.43 24.82
C ASN A 592 24.66 37.42 25.63
N LEU A 593 24.86 36.21 25.10
CA LEU A 593 25.56 35.08 25.69
C LEU A 593 24.80 34.40 26.84
N ASP A 594 23.49 34.65 26.93
CA ASP A 594 22.60 33.98 27.86
C ASP A 594 22.32 32.56 27.38
N ARG A 595 22.31 31.60 28.31
CA ARG A 595 22.14 30.18 27.97
C ARG A 595 20.66 29.87 27.73
N ILE A 596 20.36 29.25 26.59
CA ILE A 596 18.98 29.03 26.14
C ILE A 596 18.46 27.60 26.32
N ASN A 597 19.38 26.63 26.50
CA ASN A 597 19.03 25.20 26.53
C ASN A 597 18.98 24.60 27.94
N CYS A 598 18.88 25.44 28.98
CA CYS A 598 18.74 24.97 30.36
C CYS A 598 17.39 24.27 30.56
N GLY A 599 17.39 23.12 31.22
CA GLY A 599 16.15 22.42 31.60
C GLY A 599 15.54 21.55 30.50
N TRP A 600 16.26 21.30 29.40
CA TRP A 600 15.77 20.41 28.37
C TRP A 600 15.56 18.98 28.89
N THR A 601 14.49 18.35 28.44
CA THR A 601 14.13 16.98 28.83
C THR A 601 14.43 15.98 27.73
N HIS A 602 14.71 14.73 28.12
CA HIS A 602 14.88 13.65 27.15
C HIS A 602 13.53 13.28 26.53
N CYS A 603 13.51 13.11 25.21
CA CYS A 603 12.43 12.46 24.49
C CYS A 603 12.92 11.13 23.92
N ASP A 604 12.14 10.07 24.12
CA ASP A 604 12.50 8.71 23.69
C ASP A 604 12.45 8.51 22.15
N ASN A 605 11.81 9.44 21.43
CA ASN A 605 11.61 9.36 19.99
C ASN A 605 11.84 10.73 19.34
N PHE A 606 12.85 10.85 18.48
CA PHE A 606 13.20 12.13 17.84
C PHE A 606 12.06 12.71 17.00
N ALA A 607 11.22 11.88 16.41
CA ALA A 607 10.09 12.36 15.60
C ALA A 607 9.04 13.09 16.47
N ARG A 608 9.05 12.89 17.80
CA ARG A 608 8.13 13.51 18.76
C ARG A 608 8.73 14.66 19.56
N ILE A 609 9.95 15.09 19.26
CA ILE A 609 10.60 16.17 20.02
C ILE A 609 9.69 17.41 20.05
N ALA A 610 9.25 17.76 21.26
CA ALA A 610 8.56 19.00 21.56
C ALA A 610 9.60 20.11 21.83
N PRO A 611 9.18 21.40 21.81
CA PRO A 611 10.06 22.51 22.19
C PRO A 611 10.69 22.29 23.57
N GLY A 612 12.00 22.51 23.69
CA GLY A 612 12.74 22.27 24.94
C GLY A 612 13.07 20.80 25.21
N GLN A 613 13.04 19.94 24.19
CA GLN A 613 13.40 18.53 24.32
C GLN A 613 14.54 18.14 23.39
N ALA A 614 15.15 17.00 23.69
CA ALA A 614 16.16 16.39 22.84
C ALA A 614 16.08 14.86 22.85
N ALA A 615 16.40 14.22 21.73
CA ALA A 615 16.34 12.78 21.54
C ALA A 615 17.50 12.25 20.69
N TYR A 616 17.70 10.93 20.72
CA TYR A 616 18.55 10.24 19.77
C TYR A 616 17.78 9.96 18.47
N GLN A 617 18.40 10.20 17.31
CA GLN A 617 17.73 9.99 16.01
C GLN A 617 17.47 8.51 15.67
N SER A 618 18.27 7.56 16.18
CA SER A 618 18.11 6.13 15.84
C SER A 618 18.40 5.17 17.01
N ARG A 619 17.42 4.93 17.88
CA ARG A 619 17.58 4.04 19.06
C ARG A 619 17.75 2.56 18.71
N SER A 620 17.26 2.11 17.54
CA SER A 620 17.23 0.70 17.10
C SER A 620 18.60 0.03 16.92
N SER A 621 19.69 0.80 17.02
CA SER A 621 21.06 0.29 16.90
C SER A 621 21.85 0.28 18.21
N TYR A 622 21.25 0.63 19.35
CA TYR A 622 21.93 0.73 20.65
C TYR A 622 21.36 -0.30 21.63
N THR A 623 22.06 -1.43 21.82
CA THR A 623 21.68 -2.42 22.83
C THR A 623 22.23 -2.04 24.19
N ASP A 624 21.32 -1.81 25.13
CA ASP A 624 21.58 -1.74 26.57
C ASP A 624 22.19 -3.07 27.05
N THR A 625 23.52 -3.09 27.12
CA THR A 625 24.28 -4.24 27.61
C THR A 625 25.47 -3.74 28.41
N SER A 626 25.23 -3.22 29.63
CA SER A 626 25.96 -3.64 30.84
C SER A 626 25.78 -2.67 32.01
N ASN A 627 25.51 -3.28 33.18
CA ASN A 627 25.35 -2.74 34.53
C ASN A 627 26.53 -1.92 35.12
N TYR A 628 27.24 -1.09 34.34
CA TYR A 628 28.30 -0.25 34.91
C TYR A 628 28.21 1.19 34.39
N MET A 629 27.70 2.03 35.30
CA MET A 629 27.49 3.49 35.27
C MET A 629 26.04 3.86 34.96
N ASN A 630 25.34 4.36 35.98
CA ASN A 630 24.01 4.97 35.90
C ASN A 630 23.89 5.81 34.62
N GLU A 631 23.00 5.42 33.70
CA GLU A 631 22.65 6.24 32.55
C GLU A 631 22.03 7.53 33.08
N LEU A 632 22.79 8.60 33.01
CA LEU A 632 22.28 9.92 33.30
C LEU A 632 21.43 10.37 32.09
N GLU A 633 20.21 10.80 32.36
CA GLU A 633 19.25 11.22 31.32
C GLU A 633 19.88 12.28 30.41
N LEU A 634 19.53 12.27 29.12
CA LEU A 634 20.02 13.24 28.14
C LEU A 634 19.86 14.71 28.61
N GLY A 635 18.88 14.97 29.49
CA GLY A 635 18.68 16.28 30.12
C GLY A 635 19.90 16.81 30.89
N GLU A 636 20.68 15.94 31.53
CA GLU A 636 21.86 16.35 32.32
C GLU A 636 22.97 16.97 31.47
N LEU A 637 23.05 16.60 30.18
CA LEU A 637 23.97 17.21 29.22
C LEU A 637 23.71 18.72 29.08
N PHE A 638 22.49 19.17 29.32
CA PHE A 638 22.03 20.54 29.08
C PHE A 638 21.88 21.40 30.35
N TYR A 639 22.14 20.86 31.54
CA TYR A 639 22.17 21.66 32.76
C TYR A 639 23.53 22.36 32.95
N PRO A 640 23.56 23.53 33.63
CA PRO A 640 24.80 24.11 34.13
C PRO A 640 25.26 23.27 35.32
N VAL A 641 26.34 22.52 35.16
CA VAL A 641 26.80 21.60 36.20
C VAL A 641 27.46 22.38 37.34
N THR A 642 26.88 22.35 38.54
CA THR A 642 27.51 22.88 39.77
C THR A 642 28.44 21.86 40.44
N ASN A 643 28.35 20.58 40.08
CA ASN A 643 29.09 19.48 40.71
C ASN A 643 29.99 18.69 39.71
N ARG A 644 31.29 18.67 39.97
CA ARG A 644 32.38 18.31 39.03
C ARG A 644 32.44 16.84 38.55
N ASN A 645 31.49 15.99 38.92
CA ASN A 645 31.56 14.54 38.71
C ASN A 645 30.44 13.93 37.84
N ILE A 646 29.46 14.72 37.40
CA ILE A 646 28.35 14.23 36.57
C ILE A 646 28.84 14.01 35.12
N ARG A 647 28.50 12.86 34.53
CA ARG A 647 28.97 12.44 33.20
C ARG A 647 27.82 11.94 32.35
N TRP A 648 27.52 12.63 31.25
CA TRP A 648 26.77 11.98 30.19
C TRP A 648 27.69 11.01 29.45
N SER A 649 27.29 9.74 29.37
CA SER A 649 28.05 8.69 28.71
C SER A 649 27.08 7.74 28.01
N ILE A 650 27.37 7.41 26.75
CA ILE A 650 26.60 6.44 25.97
C ILE A 650 27.53 5.36 25.41
N VAL A 651 27.08 4.11 25.42
CA VAL A 651 27.80 2.96 24.89
C VAL A 651 27.16 2.52 23.58
N MET A 652 27.97 2.38 22.53
CA MET A 652 27.58 2.05 21.17
C MET A 652 28.05 0.63 20.85
N PRO A 653 27.19 -0.25 20.30
CA PRO A 653 27.55 -1.63 20.01
C PRO A 653 28.36 -1.80 18.71
N LYS A 654 28.54 -0.72 17.93
CA LYS A 654 29.32 -0.71 16.70
C LYS A 654 30.34 0.43 16.71
N GLU A 655 31.41 0.22 15.96
CA GLU A 655 32.41 1.24 15.71
C GLU A 655 31.82 2.39 14.86
N MET A 656 31.90 3.63 15.36
CA MET A 656 31.59 4.82 14.59
C MET A 656 32.68 5.08 13.55
N LYS A 657 32.29 5.11 12.29
CA LYS A 657 33.18 5.36 11.15
C LYS A 657 32.77 6.67 10.48
N PRO A 658 33.70 7.64 10.31
CA PRO A 658 33.41 8.88 9.59
C PRO A 658 32.80 8.64 8.20
N SER A 659 33.26 7.61 7.48
CA SER A 659 32.79 7.23 6.15
C SER A 659 31.46 6.46 6.13
N SER A 660 30.87 6.12 7.28
CA SER A 660 29.62 5.33 7.36
C SER A 660 28.58 6.05 8.22
N PRO A 661 27.73 6.92 7.63
CA PRO A 661 26.74 7.72 8.35
C PRO A 661 25.78 6.93 9.25
N GLY A 662 25.45 5.69 8.86
CA GLY A 662 24.61 4.79 9.66
C GLY A 662 25.25 4.31 10.97
N THR A 663 26.53 4.63 11.21
CA THR A 663 27.22 4.36 12.47
C THR A 663 27.34 5.59 13.36
N HIS A 664 26.96 6.78 12.90
CA HIS A 664 27.11 8.02 13.66
C HIS A 664 26.08 8.09 14.80
N LEU A 665 26.47 8.69 15.93
CA LEU A 665 25.54 9.07 16.99
C LEU A 665 24.95 10.44 16.66
N LYS A 666 23.63 10.54 16.62
CA LYS A 666 22.93 11.79 16.31
C LYS A 666 22.01 12.17 17.46
N ILE A 667 22.24 13.34 18.04
CA ILE A 667 21.41 13.94 19.07
C ILE A 667 20.66 15.11 18.43
N VAL A 668 19.34 15.00 18.37
CA VAL A 668 18.44 16.02 17.82
C VAL A 668 17.83 16.79 18.97
N MET A 669 17.73 18.09 18.81
CA MET A 669 17.47 19.07 19.85
C MET A 669 16.49 20.10 19.31
N ARG A 670 15.53 20.54 20.12
CA ARG A 670 14.61 21.61 19.73
C ARG A 670 14.57 22.71 20.79
N ALA A 671 14.80 23.94 20.35
CA ALA A 671 14.69 25.13 21.17
C ALA A 671 13.27 25.27 21.76
N THR A 672 13.19 25.88 22.94
CA THR A 672 11.91 26.21 23.57
C THR A 672 11.18 27.25 22.71
N ASN A 673 9.84 27.20 22.67
CA ASN A 673 9.06 28.17 21.89
C ASN A 673 9.39 29.61 22.31
N GLY A 674 9.66 30.46 21.33
CA GLY A 674 10.03 31.86 21.55
C GLY A 674 11.42 32.06 22.15
N ALA A 675 12.28 31.03 22.17
CA ALA A 675 13.67 31.20 22.55
C ALA A 675 14.35 32.23 21.63
N PRO A 676 15.25 33.08 22.17
CA PRO A 676 16.09 33.95 21.36
C PRO A 676 16.91 33.15 20.34
N GLU A 677 17.30 33.80 19.25
CA GLU A 677 18.14 33.19 18.23
C GLU A 677 19.44 32.65 18.83
N VAL A 678 19.76 31.40 18.48
CA VAL A 678 21.00 30.76 18.90
C VAL A 678 22.14 31.28 18.03
N THR A 679 23.02 32.08 18.61
CA THR A 679 24.15 32.66 17.88
C THR A 679 25.47 32.00 18.22
N ARG A 680 25.54 31.27 19.33
CA ARG A 680 26.75 30.59 19.80
C ARG A 680 26.46 29.26 20.48
N TYR A 681 27.48 28.41 20.53
CA TYR A 681 27.45 27.16 21.28
C TYR A 681 28.79 26.89 21.99
N ASP A 682 28.74 26.01 22.98
CA ASP A 682 29.90 25.34 23.55
C ASP A 682 29.58 23.88 23.88
N PHE A 683 30.63 23.08 24.04
CA PHE A 683 30.51 21.82 24.75
C PHE A 683 31.82 21.53 25.47
N SER A 684 31.72 20.74 26.54
CA SER A 684 32.87 20.31 27.31
C SER A 684 32.96 18.80 27.39
N VAL A 685 34.20 18.34 27.44
CA VAL A 685 34.58 16.95 27.69
C VAL A 685 35.50 16.93 28.90
N ARG A 686 35.59 15.78 29.56
CA ARG A 686 36.42 15.66 30.75
C ARG A 686 37.91 15.76 30.42
N TYR A 687 38.65 16.46 31.28
CA TYR A 687 40.10 16.35 31.35
C TYR A 687 40.47 15.14 32.22
N SER A 688 41.07 14.10 31.64
CA SER A 688 41.68 13.01 32.40
C SER A 688 43.19 13.15 32.36
N THR A 689 43.90 12.80 33.43
CA THR A 689 45.36 12.60 33.36
C THR A 689 45.72 11.16 33.00
N SER A 690 44.76 10.24 33.04
CA SER A 690 44.91 8.86 32.56
C SER A 690 44.53 8.75 31.08
N GLN A 691 45.35 8.04 30.30
CA GLN A 691 45.17 7.82 28.86
C GLN A 691 43.79 7.23 28.52
N THR A 692 43.27 6.37 29.39
CA THR A 692 41.96 5.68 29.27
C THR A 692 40.74 6.59 29.34
N GLY A 693 40.87 7.83 29.85
CA GLY A 693 39.75 8.78 29.92
C GLY A 693 39.56 9.60 28.64
N PHE A 694 40.55 9.65 27.75
CA PHE A 694 40.49 10.43 26.50
C PHE A 694 39.85 9.68 25.34
N ASP A 695 39.90 8.34 25.36
CA ASP A 695 39.47 7.48 24.25
C ASP A 695 37.97 7.62 23.89
N PHE A 696 37.19 8.20 24.80
CA PHE A 696 35.73 8.33 24.69
C PHE A 696 35.27 9.73 24.29
N ASN A 697 36.19 10.68 24.11
CA ASN A 697 35.84 12.05 23.73
C ASN A 697 35.54 12.11 22.22
N PRO A 698 34.54 12.90 21.79
CA PRO A 698 34.30 13.18 20.37
C PRO A 698 35.55 13.73 19.68
N GLU A 699 35.97 13.09 18.59
CA GLU A 699 37.13 13.49 17.77
C GLU A 699 36.66 14.13 16.46
N SER A 700 35.63 13.55 15.85
CA SER A 700 34.99 14.10 14.66
C SER A 700 33.49 14.20 14.91
N TRP A 701 32.94 15.38 14.65
CA TRP A 701 31.54 15.69 14.88
C TRP A 701 31.13 16.91 14.04
N CYS A 702 29.82 17.14 13.91
CA CYS A 702 29.29 18.37 13.37
C CYS A 702 28.07 18.84 14.14
N LEU A 703 27.81 20.14 14.04
CA LEU A 703 26.59 20.78 14.50
C LEU A 703 25.83 21.29 13.29
N GLU A 704 24.56 20.93 13.22
CA GLU A 704 23.65 21.31 12.16
C GLU A 704 22.44 22.03 12.75
N GLY A 705 21.86 22.97 12.00
CA GLY A 705 20.69 23.75 12.36
C GLY A 705 19.54 23.46 11.40
N SER A 706 18.32 23.47 11.91
CA SER A 706 17.13 23.29 11.09
C SER A 706 15.99 24.19 11.56
N ARG A 707 15.17 24.65 10.62
CA ARG A 707 13.99 25.51 10.87
C ARG A 707 12.71 24.69 10.94
N ASP A 708 12.71 23.52 10.33
CA ASP A 708 11.55 22.65 10.16
C ASP A 708 11.75 21.26 10.79
N GLY A 709 12.95 20.97 11.28
CA GLY A 709 13.35 19.65 11.77
C GLY A 709 13.60 18.63 10.64
N ILE A 710 13.58 19.09 9.38
CA ILE A 710 13.65 18.28 8.16
C ILE A 710 14.96 18.59 7.42
N HIS A 711 15.19 19.87 7.14
CA HIS A 711 16.34 20.37 6.38
C HIS A 711 17.41 20.88 7.32
N TRP A 712 18.62 20.32 7.20
CA TRP A 712 19.72 20.56 8.11
C TRP A 712 20.83 21.33 7.41
N ASP A 713 21.05 22.57 7.84
CA ASP A 713 22.17 23.42 7.43
C ASP A 713 23.38 23.10 8.30
N MET A 714 24.54 22.90 7.68
CA MET A 714 25.80 22.70 8.40
C MET A 714 26.20 24.02 9.09
N LEU A 715 26.22 24.03 10.42
CA LEU A 715 26.62 25.20 11.21
C LEU A 715 28.10 25.14 11.61
N HIS A 716 28.60 23.92 11.82
CA HIS A 716 29.99 23.67 12.19
C HIS A 716 30.40 22.24 11.84
N ASP A 717 31.61 22.05 11.30
CA ASP A 717 32.16 20.74 10.95
C ASP A 717 33.57 20.56 11.53
N MET A 718 33.75 19.55 12.38
CA MET A 718 35.04 19.12 12.92
C MET A 718 35.47 17.80 12.25
N PRO A 719 36.34 17.85 11.22
CA PRO A 719 36.86 16.65 10.57
C PRO A 719 37.86 15.93 11.47
N SER A 720 38.06 14.63 11.23
CA SER A 720 38.89 13.74 12.05
C SER A 720 40.40 14.03 12.02
N THR A 721 40.86 15.10 11.37
CA THR A 721 42.28 15.41 11.16
C THR A 721 42.80 16.58 12.01
N ASN A 722 41.92 17.35 12.67
CA ASN A 722 42.28 18.61 13.36
C ASN A 722 42.00 18.58 14.87
N ALA A 723 42.59 17.61 15.57
CA ALA A 723 42.44 17.47 17.03
C ALA A 723 43.29 18.49 17.82
N THR A 724 43.08 19.79 17.67
CA THR A 724 43.74 20.78 18.53
C THR A 724 42.91 22.04 18.78
N MET A 725 41.80 21.94 19.52
CA MET A 725 41.28 23.11 20.24
C MET A 725 40.67 22.70 21.59
N PHE A 726 41.49 22.73 22.64
CA PHE A 726 41.02 22.61 24.01
C PHE A 726 41.67 23.70 24.86
N CYS A 727 40.87 24.59 25.43
CA CYS A 727 41.31 25.41 26.56
C CYS A 727 41.21 24.58 27.85
N HIS A 728 42.21 24.72 28.72
CA HIS A 728 42.35 23.89 29.91
C HIS A 728 41.71 24.54 31.12
N THR A 729 40.84 23.80 31.81
CA THR A 729 40.62 23.97 33.25
C THR A 729 41.11 22.71 33.97
N SER A 730 41.25 22.74 35.29
CA SER A 730 41.78 21.61 36.07
C SER A 730 40.95 20.31 35.97
N ASN A 731 39.71 20.34 35.44
CA ASN A 731 38.84 19.16 35.35
C ASN A 731 38.09 18.98 34.01
N ASN A 732 37.90 20.03 33.20
CA ASN A 732 37.20 19.97 31.91
C ASN A 732 38.00 20.62 30.78
N ARG A 733 37.84 20.11 29.57
CA ARG A 733 38.29 20.72 28.32
C ARG A 733 37.06 21.24 27.57
N TYR A 734 37.07 22.52 27.24
CA TYR A 734 36.02 23.13 26.45
C TYR A 734 36.46 23.27 25.00
N TYR A 735 35.51 23.09 24.10
CA TYR A 735 35.66 23.50 22.71
C TYR A 735 35.46 25.02 22.62
N ALA A 736 36.49 25.75 22.19
CA ALA A 736 36.47 27.19 21.98
C ALA A 736 37.11 27.51 20.62
N ALA A 737 36.39 28.21 19.75
CA ALA A 737 36.75 28.37 18.33
C ALA A 737 37.95 29.31 18.07
N ASN A 738 38.49 30.02 19.07
CA ASN A 738 39.56 31.00 18.87
C ASN A 738 40.52 31.14 20.08
N ARG A 739 41.46 30.20 20.26
CA ARG A 739 42.66 30.47 21.09
C ARG A 739 43.94 30.00 20.42
N THR A 740 44.83 30.97 20.20
CA THR A 740 46.25 30.83 19.89
C THR A 740 47.14 30.96 21.13
N SER A 741 46.60 31.04 22.35
CA SER A 741 47.43 31.18 23.57
C SER A 741 46.84 30.57 24.86
N ASN A 742 47.72 29.87 25.60
CA ASN A 742 47.55 29.12 26.86
C ASN A 742 47.29 30.00 28.11
N GLY A 743 46.32 30.91 28.08
CA GLY A 743 46.02 31.81 29.21
C GLY A 743 44.69 31.51 29.94
N ALA A 744 44.45 30.29 30.40
CA ALA A 744 43.38 30.04 31.38
C ALA A 744 43.97 30.20 32.79
N SER A 745 43.51 31.19 33.56
CA SER A 745 44.00 31.37 34.93
C SER A 745 43.44 30.29 35.84
N ASN A 746 44.32 29.45 36.39
CA ASN A 746 44.01 28.46 37.43
C ASN A 746 43.79 29.14 38.79
N ASP A 747 42.74 29.94 38.96
CA ASP A 747 42.39 30.51 40.28
C ASP A 747 41.30 29.67 40.97
N PRO A 748 41.66 28.79 41.92
CA PRO A 748 40.70 27.93 42.62
C PRO A 748 39.77 28.68 43.60
N ALA A 749 39.97 29.98 43.84
CA ALA A 749 39.21 30.74 44.85
C ALA A 749 37.87 31.31 44.33
N ASN A 750 37.57 31.23 43.03
CA ASN A 750 36.36 31.81 42.45
C ASN A 750 35.64 30.87 41.47
N PRO A 751 34.77 29.96 41.96
CA PRO A 751 34.09 28.97 41.12
C PRO A 751 33.09 29.56 40.09
N GLU A 752 32.70 30.83 40.22
CA GLU A 752 31.81 31.50 39.25
C GLU A 752 32.53 32.00 37.99
N LYS A 753 33.89 32.00 37.99
CA LYS A 753 34.72 32.42 36.85
C LYS A 753 35.06 31.31 35.84
N TYR A 754 34.51 30.11 36.01
CA TYR A 754 34.77 28.98 35.10
C TYR A 754 33.81 28.87 33.91
N ASN A 755 32.95 29.87 33.71
CA ASN A 755 32.35 30.11 32.42
C ASN A 755 33.47 30.57 31.47
N LEU A 756 33.57 29.95 30.29
CA LEU A 756 34.30 30.53 29.16
C LEU A 756 33.97 32.03 29.11
N THR A 757 35.00 32.89 29.10
CA THR A 757 34.77 34.33 29.07
C THR A 757 34.02 34.70 27.79
N THR A 758 33.36 35.85 27.78
CA THR A 758 32.37 36.29 26.79
C THR A 758 32.82 36.22 25.31
N THR A 759 34.12 36.10 25.04
CA THR A 759 34.72 36.02 23.70
C THR A 759 35.06 34.60 23.23
N GLU A 760 34.89 33.56 24.05
CA GLU A 760 35.46 32.23 23.81
C GLU A 760 34.46 31.15 23.31
N LYS A 761 33.15 31.47 23.28
CA LYS A 761 32.11 30.57 22.72
C LYS A 761 32.16 30.54 21.19
N ALA A 762 31.99 29.36 20.61
CA ALA A 762 32.05 29.16 19.16
C ALA A 762 30.86 29.84 18.49
N PRO A 763 31.08 30.72 17.48
CA PRO A 763 29.99 31.32 16.74
C PRO A 763 29.28 30.26 15.89
N ILE A 764 27.96 30.35 15.82
CA ILE A 764 27.17 29.67 14.79
C ILE A 764 27.34 30.50 13.51
N ILE A 765 28.07 29.95 12.55
CA ILE A 765 28.18 30.55 11.22
C ILE A 765 26.94 30.06 10.47
N ALA A 766 25.88 30.85 10.46
CA ALA A 766 24.76 30.59 9.56
C ALA A 766 25.32 30.60 8.13
N GLY A 767 25.14 29.50 7.39
CA GLY A 767 25.50 29.45 5.98
C GLY A 767 24.87 30.65 5.25
N SER A 768 25.66 31.35 4.45
CA SER A 768 25.32 32.65 3.85
C SER A 768 24.21 32.63 2.79
N THR A 769 23.31 31.65 2.81
CA THR A 769 22.19 31.53 1.89
C THR A 769 20.89 32.02 2.50
N ASN A 770 20.91 33.20 3.12
CA ASN A 770 19.72 34.02 3.32
C ASN A 770 19.27 34.58 1.96
N LYS A 771 18.85 33.71 1.03
CA LYS A 771 17.98 34.16 -0.05
C LYS A 771 16.63 34.41 0.59
N ASN A 772 16.12 35.63 0.50
CA ASN A 772 14.73 35.93 0.78
C ASN A 772 13.88 35.15 -0.24
N ILE A 773 13.57 33.90 0.08
CA ILE A 773 12.68 33.06 -0.71
C ILE A 773 11.30 33.29 -0.13
N ASN A 774 10.52 34.15 -0.79
CA ASN A 774 9.12 34.29 -0.45
C ASN A 774 8.35 33.08 -0.96
N VAL A 775 8.08 32.10 -0.07
CA VAL A 775 7.31 30.88 -0.39
C VAL A 775 5.93 31.21 -0.96
N MET A 776 5.39 32.39 -0.64
CA MET A 776 4.06 32.82 -1.07
C MET A 776 4.03 33.39 -2.50
N SER A 777 5.15 33.81 -3.08
CA SER A 777 5.15 34.50 -4.38
C SER A 777 4.85 33.59 -5.57
N GLY A 778 4.91 32.27 -5.37
CA GLY A 778 4.61 31.29 -6.41
C GLY A 778 3.11 31.09 -6.67
N PHE A 779 2.27 31.23 -5.64
CA PHE A 779 0.85 30.89 -5.74
C PHE A 779 0.09 31.83 -6.69
N SER A 780 -0.69 31.24 -7.60
CA SER A 780 -1.57 32.00 -8.49
C SER A 780 -2.69 32.74 -7.75
N TYR A 781 -3.12 32.24 -6.59
CA TYR A 781 -4.04 32.90 -5.67
C TYR A 781 -3.96 32.26 -4.27
N VAL A 782 -4.34 33.02 -3.25
CA VAL A 782 -4.56 32.57 -1.88
C VAL A 782 -6.03 32.75 -1.53
N LYS A 783 -6.71 31.69 -1.07
CA LYS A 783 -8.11 31.70 -0.61
C LYS A 783 -8.20 31.10 0.79
N VAL A 784 -8.89 31.77 1.71
CA VAL A 784 -9.14 31.28 3.07
C VAL A 784 -10.63 31.31 3.34
N ALA A 785 -11.23 30.14 3.55
CA ALA A 785 -12.67 30.00 3.83
C ALA A 785 -13.02 30.44 5.26
N GLU A 786 -14.28 30.77 5.48
CA GLU A 786 -14.80 31.08 6.81
C GLU A 786 -14.46 29.98 7.84
N GLY A 787 -14.02 30.37 9.03
CA GLY A 787 -13.60 29.47 10.11
C GLY A 787 -12.20 28.86 9.95
N ALA A 788 -11.53 29.07 8.82
CA ALA A 788 -10.15 28.62 8.60
C ALA A 788 -9.13 29.73 8.87
N VAL A 789 -7.86 29.33 9.12
CA VAL A 789 -6.77 30.25 9.42
C VAL A 789 -5.54 29.96 8.57
N LEU A 790 -5.03 30.98 7.89
CA LEU A 790 -3.70 30.98 7.27
C LEU A 790 -2.77 31.86 8.10
N ALA A 791 -1.65 31.32 8.57
CA ALA A 791 -0.71 32.03 9.43
C ALA A 791 0.71 32.00 8.88
N ALA A 792 1.47 33.07 9.14
CA ALA A 792 2.90 33.13 8.90
C ALA A 792 3.67 32.76 10.18
N ASP A 793 4.74 32.00 10.02
CA ASP A 793 5.74 31.72 11.06
C ASP A 793 7.09 32.30 10.61
N GLY A 794 7.47 33.43 11.21
CA GLY A 794 8.60 34.26 10.81
C GLY A 794 8.22 35.53 10.03
N ALA A 795 9.12 36.52 10.02
CA ALA A 795 8.89 37.81 9.33
C ALA A 795 9.16 37.71 7.82
N GLY A 796 8.55 38.60 7.01
CA GLY A 796 8.92 38.79 5.61
C GLY A 796 8.18 37.94 4.57
N LEU A 797 7.13 37.21 4.97
CA LEU A 797 6.23 36.52 4.03
C LEU A 797 5.18 37.48 3.47
N GLU A 798 5.12 37.62 2.14
CA GLU A 798 4.19 38.54 1.48
C GLU A 798 3.17 37.80 0.61
N ILE A 799 1.89 38.18 0.73
CA ILE A 799 0.83 37.73 -0.19
C ILE A 799 0.78 38.72 -1.37
N SER A 800 0.80 38.21 -2.60
CA SER A 800 0.70 38.99 -3.84
C SER A 800 -0.54 38.66 -4.69
N SER A 801 -1.28 37.60 -4.36
CA SER A 801 -2.54 37.26 -5.04
C SER A 801 -3.53 36.73 -4.01
N LEU A 802 -4.65 37.43 -3.86
CA LEU A 802 -5.68 37.12 -2.86
C LEU A 802 -7.03 36.92 -3.56
N ARG A 803 -7.74 35.86 -3.20
CA ARG A 803 -9.10 35.59 -3.64
C ARG A 803 -10.05 35.56 -2.44
N ILE A 804 -11.08 36.39 -2.47
CA ILE A 804 -12.08 36.50 -1.39
C ILE A 804 -13.47 36.13 -1.93
N ASP A 805 -14.14 35.22 -1.23
CA ASP A 805 -15.56 34.95 -1.44
C ASP A 805 -16.37 35.93 -0.60
N SER A 806 -17.25 36.71 -1.23
CA SER A 806 -18.04 37.72 -0.52
C SER A 806 -19.05 37.12 0.47
N THR A 807 -19.35 35.82 0.36
CA THR A 807 -20.24 35.12 1.29
C THR A 807 -19.56 34.74 2.60
N GLY A 808 -18.23 34.64 2.64
CA GLY A 808 -17.46 34.31 3.83
C GLY A 808 -15.97 34.13 3.57
N ALA A 809 -15.14 34.58 4.51
CA ALA A 809 -13.69 34.42 4.45
C ALA A 809 -13.09 34.24 5.85
N GLY A 810 -11.95 33.56 5.92
CA GLY A 810 -11.28 33.22 7.18
C GLY A 810 -10.27 34.26 7.66
N ALA A 811 -9.35 33.80 8.50
CA ALA A 811 -8.31 34.63 9.10
C ALA A 811 -6.98 34.51 8.35
N ILE A 812 -6.31 35.65 8.15
CA ILE A 812 -4.92 35.74 7.67
C ILE A 812 -4.08 36.39 8.77
N GLU A 813 -3.01 35.73 9.20
CA GLU A 813 -2.21 36.14 10.34
C GLU A 813 -0.71 36.30 9.99
N GLY A 814 -0.10 37.41 10.39
CA GLY A 814 1.37 37.59 10.34
C GLY A 814 1.99 37.82 8.96
N PHE A 815 1.19 37.99 7.91
CA PHE A 815 1.67 38.30 6.55
C PHE A 815 1.76 39.80 6.28
N SER A 816 2.53 40.19 5.25
CA SER A 816 2.38 41.49 4.61
C SER A 816 1.68 41.36 3.25
N PHE A 817 0.96 42.39 2.82
CA PHE A 817 0.56 42.49 1.41
C PHE A 817 1.71 43.06 0.58
N ALA A 818 2.07 42.33 -0.48
CA ALA A 818 3.11 42.72 -1.42
C ALA A 818 2.79 44.06 -2.10
N ARG A 819 3.82 44.78 -2.56
CA ARG A 819 3.65 46.09 -3.21
C ARG A 819 2.75 46.04 -4.45
N ASN A 820 2.88 44.98 -5.24
CA ASN A 820 2.09 44.73 -6.44
C ASN A 820 1.37 43.40 -6.27
N GLY A 821 0.13 43.32 -6.73
CA GLY A 821 -0.65 42.09 -6.63
C GLY A 821 -2.02 42.15 -7.30
N THR A 822 -2.79 41.11 -7.07
CA THR A 822 -4.13 40.92 -7.60
C THR A 822 -5.10 40.55 -6.49
N LEU A 823 -6.24 41.22 -6.44
CA LEU A 823 -7.39 40.85 -5.63
C LEU A 823 -8.51 40.37 -6.55
N ASP A 824 -8.96 39.13 -6.36
CA ASP A 824 -10.10 38.54 -7.06
C ASP A 824 -11.26 38.36 -6.07
N VAL A 825 -12.43 38.90 -6.36
CA VAL A 825 -13.58 38.83 -5.45
C VAL A 825 -14.73 38.09 -6.12
N LEU A 826 -15.27 37.08 -5.43
CA LEU A 826 -16.35 36.24 -5.95
C LEU A 826 -17.70 36.62 -5.32
N GLY A 827 -18.74 36.66 -6.14
CA GLY A 827 -20.14 36.78 -5.73
C GLY A 827 -20.53 38.14 -5.15
N VAL A 828 -19.71 39.17 -5.33
CA VAL A 828 -19.99 40.48 -4.71
C VAL A 828 -21.17 41.17 -5.40
N GLU A 829 -22.17 41.55 -4.61
CA GLU A 829 -23.33 42.28 -5.13
C GLU A 829 -22.93 43.57 -5.85
N ASN A 830 -23.74 44.00 -6.82
CA ASN A 830 -23.54 45.25 -7.56
C ASN A 830 -23.98 46.49 -6.75
N SER A 831 -23.56 46.58 -5.48
CA SER A 831 -23.77 47.72 -4.61
C SER A 831 -22.70 48.81 -4.81
N GLY A 832 -22.97 50.05 -4.39
CA GLY A 832 -22.00 51.15 -4.47
C GLY A 832 -20.76 50.94 -3.60
N ARG A 833 -20.89 50.10 -2.56
CA ARG A 833 -19.89 49.81 -1.54
C ARG A 833 -20.11 48.38 -1.02
N ALA A 834 -19.04 47.58 -0.97
CA ALA A 834 -19.06 46.24 -0.40
C ALA A 834 -17.90 46.07 0.59
N VAL A 835 -18.20 45.69 1.83
CA VAL A 835 -17.19 45.32 2.82
C VAL A 835 -16.88 43.85 2.63
N LEU A 836 -15.62 43.51 2.40
CA LEU A 836 -15.23 42.13 2.20
C LEU A 836 -15.08 41.41 3.54
N PRO A 837 -15.54 40.15 3.66
CA PRO A 837 -15.37 39.37 4.88
C PRO A 837 -13.90 39.00 5.09
N GLY A 838 -13.58 38.56 6.32
CA GLY A 838 -12.25 38.09 6.70
C GLY A 838 -11.66 38.84 7.89
N THR A 839 -10.66 38.25 8.53
CA THR A 839 -9.92 38.87 9.64
C THR A 839 -8.42 38.88 9.35
N TYR A 840 -7.75 39.95 9.76
CA TYR A 840 -6.35 40.21 9.42
C TYR A 840 -5.53 40.48 10.69
N GLY A 841 -5.00 39.42 11.30
CA GLY A 841 -4.25 39.49 12.56
C GLY A 841 -2.77 39.80 12.31
N SER A 842 -2.25 40.89 12.88
CA SER A 842 -0.83 41.28 12.68
C SER A 842 -0.41 41.39 11.21
N VAL A 843 -1.35 41.74 10.32
CA VAL A 843 -1.08 41.91 8.88
C VAL A 843 -0.61 43.34 8.60
N SER A 844 0.43 43.48 7.78
CA SER A 844 0.94 44.78 7.32
C SER A 844 0.74 45.00 5.82
N GLY A 845 1.03 46.20 5.31
CA GLY A 845 0.97 46.48 3.86
C GLY A 845 -0.42 46.79 3.32
N PHE A 846 -1.40 47.15 4.15
CA PHE A 846 -2.73 47.60 3.70
C PHE A 846 -2.70 48.81 2.74
N SER A 847 -1.66 49.64 2.78
CA SER A 847 -1.46 50.70 1.77
C SER A 847 -1.13 50.14 0.38
N ASN A 848 -0.55 48.94 0.32
CA ASN A 848 -0.15 48.30 -0.93
C ASN A 848 -1.36 47.69 -1.65
N ILE A 849 -2.23 46.99 -0.92
CA ILE A 849 -3.40 46.31 -1.51
C ILE A 849 -4.37 47.29 -2.19
N ALA A 850 -4.44 48.54 -1.74
CA ALA A 850 -5.22 49.59 -2.39
C ALA A 850 -4.80 49.86 -3.85
N ASN A 851 -3.57 49.50 -4.23
CA ASN A 851 -3.02 49.67 -5.57
C ASN A 851 -2.99 48.36 -6.39
N TRP A 852 -3.54 47.26 -5.85
CA TRP A 852 -3.58 45.99 -6.57
C TRP A 852 -4.57 46.03 -7.72
N SER A 853 -4.35 45.15 -8.70
CA SER A 853 -5.35 44.89 -9.74
C SER A 853 -6.56 44.19 -9.12
N LEU A 854 -7.76 44.53 -9.61
CA LEU A 854 -9.03 44.02 -9.06
C LEU A 854 -9.84 43.33 -10.15
N THR A 855 -10.23 42.08 -9.88
CA THR A 855 -11.26 41.37 -10.65
C THR A 855 -12.45 41.03 -9.76
N VAL A 856 -13.63 40.99 -10.38
CA VAL A 856 -14.87 40.53 -9.76
C VAL A 856 -15.44 39.43 -10.64
N ASP A 857 -15.62 38.23 -10.08
CA ASP A 857 -16.08 37.04 -10.80
C ASP A 857 -15.23 36.75 -12.06
N GLY A 858 -13.92 36.98 -11.96
CA GLY A 858 -12.96 36.82 -13.07
C GLY A 858 -12.94 37.96 -14.09
N GLU A 859 -13.81 38.96 -13.96
CA GLU A 859 -13.87 40.10 -14.89
C GLU A 859 -13.21 41.35 -14.31
N SER A 860 -12.60 42.16 -15.18
CA SER A 860 -12.04 43.46 -14.79
C SER A 860 -13.16 44.42 -14.39
N THR A 861 -12.99 45.11 -13.26
CA THR A 861 -13.99 46.05 -12.74
C THR A 861 -13.45 47.47 -12.66
N ARG A 862 -14.37 48.44 -12.67
CA ARG A 862 -14.06 49.86 -12.43
C ARG A 862 -13.97 50.20 -10.94
N ARG A 863 -14.41 49.29 -10.06
CA ARG A 863 -14.32 49.44 -8.61
C ARG A 863 -12.88 49.64 -8.17
N ARG A 864 -12.72 50.26 -7.01
CA ARG A 864 -11.40 50.46 -6.37
C ARG A 864 -11.37 49.77 -5.02
N ILE A 865 -10.18 49.33 -4.65
CA ILE A 865 -9.88 48.76 -3.35
C ILE A 865 -9.59 49.92 -2.39
N THR A 866 -10.27 49.96 -1.25
CA THR A 866 -10.00 50.87 -0.12
C THR A 866 -9.81 50.04 1.14
N VAL A 867 -9.08 50.56 2.13
CA VAL A 867 -8.93 49.92 3.44
C VAL A 867 -9.48 50.86 4.51
N GLU A 868 -10.43 50.36 5.30
CA GLU A 868 -11.07 51.10 6.39
C GLU A 868 -10.92 50.28 7.68
N ASN A 869 -10.27 50.84 8.71
CA ASN A 869 -10.06 50.16 10.00
C ASN A 869 -9.49 48.73 9.89
N GLY A 870 -8.58 48.50 8.92
CA GLY A 870 -7.97 47.19 8.68
C GLY A 870 -8.84 46.20 7.90
N VAL A 871 -9.98 46.65 7.35
CA VAL A 871 -10.89 45.83 6.52
C VAL A 871 -10.80 46.28 5.07
N ILE A 872 -10.84 45.32 4.14
CA ILE A 872 -10.84 45.60 2.70
C ILE A 872 -12.27 45.94 2.25
N VAL A 873 -12.41 47.07 1.55
CA VAL A 873 -13.69 47.59 1.05
C VAL A 873 -13.58 47.84 -0.44
N LEU A 874 -14.58 47.39 -1.20
CA LEU A 874 -14.73 47.75 -2.60
C LEU A 874 -15.67 48.96 -2.71
N VAL A 875 -15.25 49.98 -3.45
CA VAL A 875 -16.05 51.16 -3.73
C VAL A 875 -16.17 51.40 -5.23
N ASN A 876 -17.34 51.81 -5.69
CA ASN A 876 -17.47 52.32 -7.05
C ASN A 876 -16.66 53.63 -7.20
N PRO A 877 -16.01 53.85 -8.34
CA PRO A 877 -15.34 55.12 -8.58
C PRO A 877 -16.42 56.22 -8.56
N GLY A 878 -16.24 57.22 -7.69
CA GLY A 878 -17.13 58.37 -7.63
C GLY A 878 -17.23 59.08 -8.99
N MET A 879 -18.28 59.89 -9.15
CA MET A 879 -18.50 60.66 -10.37
C MET A 879 -17.31 61.61 -10.61
N ARG A 880 -16.60 61.43 -11.73
CA ARG A 880 -15.49 62.32 -12.11
C ARG A 880 -16.07 63.55 -12.82
N VAL A 881 -16.37 64.60 -12.05
CA VAL A 881 -16.83 65.87 -12.63
C VAL A 881 -15.62 66.58 -13.23
N ILE A 882 -15.55 66.66 -14.55
CA ILE A 882 -14.59 67.50 -15.27
C ILE A 882 -15.30 68.84 -15.50
N LEU A 883 -14.99 69.84 -14.67
CA LEU A 883 -15.33 71.23 -14.98
C LEU A 883 -14.32 71.72 -16.01
N ARG A 884 -14.77 71.97 -17.24
CA ARG A 884 -13.99 72.67 -18.27
C ARG A 884 -14.25 74.15 -18.19
#